data_AF-A0A8S9KK89-F1
#
_entry.id   AF-A0A8S9KK89-F1
#
_cell.length_a   1.000
_cell.length_b   1.000
_cell.length_c   1.000
_cell.angle_alpha   90.00
_cell.angle_beta   90.00
_cell.angle_gamma   90.00
#
_symmetry.space_group_name_H-M   'P 1'
#
loop_
_entity.id
_entity.type
_entity.pdbx_description
1 polymer ?
#
loop_
_entity_poly.entity_id
_entity_poly.type
_entity_poly.pdbx_seq_one_letter_code
_entity_poly.pdbx_strand_id
1 'polypeptide(L)'
;MLDIKYFDLGLPHRDATDDKVTVESAEATKKYNVAIKCATITPDEGRVTEFGLKQMWRSPNGTIRNILNGTVFREPILCKNVPKLVPGWTKPICIGRHAFGDQYRATDAVIKGPGKLTMTFEGRDGKTETEVFTFTGEGGVAMAMYNTDESIRAFAEASMNTAYEKKWPLYLSTKNTILKKYDGRFKDIFQEVYEASWKSKYEAAGIWYEHRLIDDMVAYALKSEGGYVWACKNYDGDVQSDFLAQGFGSLGLMTSVLVCPDGKTIEAEAAHGTVTRHYRVHQKGGETSTNSIASIFAWTRGLAHRAKLDDNSKLLEFTEKLEAACVGDEMTRVIWKSIKDKLITPFVELDIKYFDLGLPHRDATDDKVTVESAEATKKYNVAIKCATITPDEGRVTEFGLKQMWRSPNGTIRNILNGTVFREPILCKNVPKLVPGWTKPICIGRHAFGDQYRATDAVIKGPGKLTMTFEGKDGKTETEVFTFTGEGGVAMAMYNTDESIRAFAEASMNTAYEKKWPLYLSTKNTILKKYDGRFKDIFQEVYEASWKSKYEAAGIWYEHRLIDDMVAYALKSEGGYVWACKNYDGDVQSDFLAQGFGSLGLMTSVLVCPDGKTIEAEAAHGTVTRHYRVHQKGGETSTNSIASIFAWTRGLAHRAKLDDNSKLLEFTEKLEAACVGTVESGKMTKDLALIIHGSNPNGTIRNILNGTVFREPIICKNVPKLVPGWTKPICIGRHAFGDQYRATDAVIKGPGKLTLTFEGKDGKTETEVFTFTGEGGVAMAMYNTDESIRAFAEASMNTAYQKKWPLYLSTKNTILKKYDGRFKDIFQEVYEASWKSKYEAAGIWYEHRLIDDMVAYALKSEGGYVWACKNYDGDVQSDFLAQGFGSLGLMTSVLVCPDGKTIEAEAAHGTVTRHYRGHQKGGETSTNSIASIFAWTRGLAHRAKLDGNSKLLEFTEKLEAACVGTVESGKMTKDLALIIHGAKLSRDTYLNTEEFIDAVADDLQTRLRRRNNLLNSCI
;
A
#
# COMPACT_ATOMS: atom_id res chain seq x y z
N MET A 1 31.29 -8.08 14.31
CA MET A 1 32.05 -7.03 13.57
C MET A 1 32.79 -7.71 12.43
N LEU A 2 33.03 -7.02 11.32
CA LEU A 2 33.92 -7.50 10.25
C LEU A 2 35.37 -7.11 10.58
N ASP A 3 36.31 -8.03 10.41
CA ASP A 3 37.74 -7.70 10.40
C ASP A 3 38.09 -7.11 9.03
N ILE A 4 38.42 -5.81 9.00
CA ILE A 4 38.68 -5.06 7.77
C ILE A 4 40.10 -4.52 7.83
N LYS A 5 40.93 -4.94 6.86
CA LYS A 5 42.30 -4.42 6.70
C LYS A 5 42.29 -3.21 5.78
N TYR A 6 42.85 -2.12 6.27
CA TYR A 6 42.97 -0.85 5.56
C TYR A 6 44.37 -0.68 4.95
N PHE A 7 44.43 -0.14 3.74
CA PHE A 7 45.67 0.20 3.03
C PHE A 7 45.52 1.60 2.45
N ASP A 8 46.47 2.50 2.74
CA ASP A 8 46.45 3.87 2.19
C ASP A 8 47.13 3.92 0.81
N LEU A 9 46.33 4.15 -0.24
CA LEU A 9 46.81 4.31 -1.62
C LEU A 9 46.95 5.80 -2.02
N GLY A 10 46.96 6.72 -1.06
CA GLY A 10 47.26 8.14 -1.27
C GLY A 10 48.70 8.38 -1.74
N LEU A 11 48.91 9.39 -2.59
CA LEU A 11 50.22 9.68 -3.19
C LEU A 11 51.37 9.82 -2.16
N PRO A 12 51.22 10.52 -1.01
CA PRO A 12 52.30 10.65 -0.03
C PRO A 12 52.68 9.31 0.62
N HIS A 13 51.71 8.44 0.90
CA HIS A 13 51.98 7.13 1.53
C HIS A 13 52.57 6.13 0.53
N ARG A 14 52.11 6.16 -0.73
CA ARG A 14 52.73 5.40 -1.82
C ARG A 14 54.18 5.83 -2.06
N ASP A 15 54.45 7.14 -2.08
CA ASP A 15 55.82 7.64 -2.21
C ASP A 15 56.71 7.23 -1.03
N ALA A 16 56.22 7.42 0.21
CA ALA A 16 56.94 7.02 1.43
C ALA A 16 57.25 5.51 1.51
N THR A 17 56.42 4.66 0.90
CA THR A 17 56.58 3.18 0.91
C THR A 17 57.27 2.62 -0.35
N ASP A 18 57.70 3.46 -1.29
CA ASP A 18 58.18 3.05 -2.62
C ASP A 18 57.17 2.16 -3.38
N ASP A 19 55.89 2.54 -3.31
CA ASP A 19 54.70 1.85 -3.85
C ASP A 19 54.42 0.43 -3.30
N LYS A 20 55.14 -0.02 -2.27
CA LYS A 20 54.96 -1.35 -1.65
C LYS A 20 53.53 -1.55 -1.11
N VAL A 21 52.92 -0.51 -0.52
CA VAL A 21 51.53 -0.57 -0.02
C VAL A 21 50.53 -1.02 -1.09
N THR A 22 50.76 -0.65 -2.36
CA THR A 22 49.91 -1.06 -3.49
C THR A 22 50.07 -2.55 -3.79
N VAL A 23 51.30 -3.07 -3.73
CA VAL A 23 51.59 -4.50 -3.89
C VAL A 23 51.00 -5.32 -2.74
N GLU A 24 51.18 -4.87 -1.51
CA GLU A 24 50.65 -5.49 -0.30
C GLU A 24 49.11 -5.54 -0.32
N SER A 25 48.44 -4.48 -0.80
CA SER A 25 46.98 -4.46 -0.95
C SER A 25 46.47 -5.49 -1.98
N ALA A 26 47.21 -5.74 -3.06
CA ALA A 26 46.85 -6.71 -4.08
C ALA A 26 47.06 -8.16 -3.60
N GLU A 27 48.15 -8.45 -2.89
CA GLU A 27 48.37 -9.76 -2.28
C GLU A 27 47.42 -10.03 -1.10
N ALA A 28 47.02 -9.00 -0.35
CA ALA A 28 45.93 -9.09 0.61
C ALA A 28 44.59 -9.41 -0.08
N THR A 29 44.30 -8.80 -1.23
CA THR A 29 43.08 -9.07 -2.02
C THR A 29 42.99 -10.55 -2.40
N LYS A 30 44.10 -11.15 -2.89
CA LYS A 30 44.18 -12.61 -3.14
C LYS A 30 43.95 -13.42 -1.87
N LYS A 31 44.63 -13.06 -0.77
CA LYS A 31 44.54 -13.79 0.50
C LYS A 31 43.12 -13.82 1.08
N TYR A 32 42.35 -12.75 0.91
CA TYR A 32 41.01 -12.59 1.49
C TYR A 32 39.87 -12.77 0.47
N ASN A 33 40.19 -13.06 -0.80
CA ASN A 33 39.25 -13.24 -1.94
C ASN A 33 38.34 -12.01 -2.22
N VAL A 34 38.52 -10.89 -1.53
CA VAL A 34 37.75 -9.67 -1.73
C VAL A 34 38.57 -8.43 -1.35
N ALA A 35 38.40 -7.37 -2.13
CA ALA A 35 38.76 -6.01 -1.74
C ALA A 35 37.68 -5.00 -2.17
N ILE A 36 37.65 -3.86 -1.49
CA ILE A 36 36.78 -2.72 -1.78
C ILE A 36 37.67 -1.48 -1.86
N LYS A 37 37.64 -0.76 -2.98
CA LYS A 37 38.62 0.29 -3.30
C LYS A 37 37.96 1.59 -3.77
N CYS A 38 38.34 2.72 -3.17
CA CYS A 38 37.97 4.05 -3.63
C CYS A 38 38.77 4.49 -4.86
N ALA A 39 38.36 5.56 -5.54
CA ALA A 39 39.12 6.11 -6.67
C ALA A 39 40.50 6.62 -6.22
N THR A 40 41.53 6.32 -7.02
CA THR A 40 42.94 6.63 -6.75
C THR A 40 43.48 7.71 -7.69
N ILE A 41 44.62 8.31 -7.35
CA ILE A 41 45.31 9.31 -8.18
C ILE A 41 46.57 8.69 -8.80
N THR A 42 46.77 8.93 -10.09
CA THR A 42 48.06 8.69 -10.78
C THR A 42 48.71 10.06 -11.01
N PRO A 43 50.00 10.27 -10.69
CA PRO A 43 50.63 11.59 -10.82
C PRO A 43 51.06 11.89 -12.26
N ASP A 44 50.75 13.11 -12.72
CA ASP A 44 51.43 13.79 -13.84
C ASP A 44 52.67 14.58 -13.33
N GLU A 45 53.41 15.24 -14.23
CA GLU A 45 54.59 16.05 -13.87
C GLU A 45 54.26 17.15 -12.85
N GLY A 46 53.12 17.83 -13.04
CA GLY A 46 52.62 18.84 -12.12
C GLY A 46 52.24 18.26 -10.75
N ARG A 47 51.77 17.00 -10.68
CA ARG A 47 51.49 16.27 -9.43
C ARG A 47 52.76 15.85 -8.71
N VAL A 48 53.83 15.51 -9.42
CA VAL A 48 55.15 15.26 -8.80
C VAL A 48 55.61 16.51 -8.06
N THR A 49 55.47 17.69 -8.67
CA THR A 49 55.75 18.98 -7.99
C THR A 49 54.73 19.34 -6.91
N GLU A 50 53.42 19.19 -7.14
CA GLU A 50 52.33 19.56 -6.22
C GLU A 50 52.37 18.76 -4.89
N PHE A 51 52.92 17.53 -4.90
CA PHE A 51 53.03 16.66 -3.72
C PHE A 51 54.47 16.41 -3.26
N GLY A 52 55.48 16.95 -3.94
CA GLY A 52 56.90 16.74 -3.60
C GLY A 52 57.35 15.28 -3.71
N LEU A 53 56.85 14.54 -4.72
CA LEU A 53 57.12 13.11 -4.88
C LEU A 53 58.56 12.85 -5.34
N LYS A 54 59.16 11.74 -4.88
CA LYS A 54 60.50 11.30 -5.30
C LYS A 54 60.59 11.03 -6.81
N GLN A 55 59.50 10.56 -7.42
CA GLN A 55 59.41 10.27 -8.85
C GLN A 55 57.95 10.22 -9.35
N MET A 56 57.76 10.11 -10.68
CA MET A 56 56.46 9.84 -11.28
C MET A 56 56.08 8.36 -11.10
N TRP A 57 55.26 8.07 -10.08
CA TRP A 57 54.79 6.71 -9.80
C TRP A 57 53.77 6.20 -10.83
N ARG A 58 53.81 4.90 -11.12
CA ARG A 58 52.84 4.23 -12.00
C ARG A 58 51.43 4.26 -11.42
N SER A 59 50.43 4.01 -12.25
CA SER A 59 49.02 3.96 -11.80
C SER A 59 48.80 2.80 -10.82
N PRO A 60 48.25 3.04 -9.61
CA PRO A 60 48.06 1.98 -8.63
C PRO A 60 46.99 0.98 -9.07
N ASN A 61 45.98 1.45 -9.81
CA ASN A 61 45.01 0.58 -10.47
C ASN A 61 45.71 -0.34 -11.49
N GLY A 62 46.68 0.16 -12.24
CA GLY A 62 47.52 -0.66 -13.12
C GLY A 62 48.33 -1.70 -12.34
N THR A 63 49.01 -1.30 -11.26
CA THR A 63 49.77 -2.21 -10.40
C THR A 63 48.90 -3.33 -9.82
N ILE A 64 47.76 -3.00 -9.19
CA ILE A 64 46.86 -4.01 -8.60
C ILE A 64 46.28 -4.94 -9.68
N ARG A 65 45.78 -4.39 -10.79
CA ARG A 65 45.21 -5.20 -11.90
C ARG A 65 46.24 -6.15 -12.51
N ASN A 66 47.49 -5.72 -12.65
CA ASN A 66 48.60 -6.57 -13.11
C ASN A 66 48.93 -7.72 -12.14
N ILE A 67 48.76 -7.50 -10.83
CA ILE A 67 49.02 -8.52 -9.79
C ILE A 67 47.86 -9.51 -9.67
N LEU A 68 46.61 -9.05 -9.85
CA LEU A 68 45.39 -9.85 -9.79
C LEU A 68 45.06 -10.59 -11.10
N ASN A 69 45.58 -10.14 -12.25
CA ASN A 69 45.40 -10.71 -13.59
C ASN A 69 43.91 -10.91 -14.00
N GLY A 70 43.02 -10.07 -13.49
CA GLY A 70 41.57 -10.23 -13.66
C GLY A 70 40.96 -9.54 -14.88
N THR A 71 39.63 -9.65 -14.99
CA THR A 71 38.79 -8.92 -15.94
C THR A 71 37.95 -7.89 -15.20
N VAL A 72 37.95 -6.63 -15.63
CA VAL A 72 37.12 -5.57 -15.02
C VAL A 72 35.77 -5.53 -15.72
N PHE A 73 34.70 -5.87 -15.01
CA PHE A 73 33.32 -5.72 -15.47
C PHE A 73 32.73 -4.41 -14.94
N ARG A 74 32.25 -3.57 -15.87
CA ARG A 74 31.48 -2.37 -15.55
C ARG A 74 30.02 -2.53 -16.03
N GLU A 75 29.08 -2.05 -15.22
CA GLU A 75 27.64 -2.17 -15.50
C GLU A 75 26.87 -0.93 -15.01
N PRO A 76 25.95 -0.35 -15.83
CA PRO A 76 25.16 0.82 -15.47
C PRO A 76 24.24 0.64 -14.25
N ILE A 77 24.18 1.68 -13.42
CA ILE A 77 23.25 1.81 -12.28
C ILE A 77 21.99 2.52 -12.79
N LEU A 78 20.92 1.75 -13.02
CA LEU A 78 19.70 2.24 -13.66
C LEU A 78 18.79 3.04 -12.72
N CYS A 79 19.05 4.34 -12.59
CA CYS A 79 18.18 5.28 -11.88
C CYS A 79 16.98 5.72 -12.75
N LYS A 80 15.75 5.31 -12.41
CA LYS A 80 14.52 5.61 -13.17
C LYS A 80 14.29 7.11 -13.48
N ASN A 81 14.80 8.01 -12.63
CA ASN A 81 14.60 9.46 -12.74
C ASN A 81 15.82 10.21 -13.34
N VAL A 82 16.85 9.50 -13.80
CA VAL A 82 18.00 10.11 -14.50
C VAL A 82 17.78 9.92 -16.01
N PRO A 83 17.72 11.01 -16.81
CA PRO A 83 17.64 10.90 -18.26
C PRO A 83 18.89 10.23 -18.85
N LYS A 84 18.68 9.24 -19.73
CA LYS A 84 19.75 8.63 -20.53
C LYS A 84 20.04 9.53 -21.72
N LEU A 85 21.32 9.81 -22.00
CA LEU A 85 21.74 10.53 -23.21
C LEU A 85 21.61 9.67 -24.48
N VAL A 86 21.53 8.33 -24.33
CA VAL A 86 21.14 7.40 -25.39
C VAL A 86 19.77 6.78 -25.05
N PRO A 87 18.65 7.31 -25.58
CA PRO A 87 17.31 6.88 -25.15
C PRO A 87 16.97 5.41 -25.47
N GLY A 88 17.60 4.83 -26.50
CA GLY A 88 17.35 3.46 -26.94
C GLY A 88 17.76 2.38 -25.94
N TRP A 89 18.69 2.67 -25.03
CA TRP A 89 19.22 1.71 -24.06
C TRP A 89 18.22 1.43 -22.94
N THR A 90 17.20 0.62 -23.20
CA THR A 90 16.20 0.20 -22.19
C THR A 90 16.83 -0.73 -21.14
N LYS A 91 17.70 -1.64 -21.60
CA LYS A 91 18.47 -2.63 -20.82
C LYS A 91 19.92 -2.11 -20.60
N PRO A 92 20.62 -2.56 -19.54
CA PRO A 92 22.01 -2.17 -19.32
C PRO A 92 22.94 -2.88 -20.31
N ILE A 93 24.12 -2.30 -20.57
CA ILE A 93 25.20 -2.93 -21.33
C ILE A 93 26.33 -3.20 -20.33
N CYS A 94 26.71 -4.47 -20.15
CA CYS A 94 27.80 -4.82 -19.24
C CYS A 94 29.10 -4.96 -20.04
N ILE A 95 30.09 -4.12 -19.76
CA ILE A 95 31.37 -4.12 -20.49
C ILE A 95 32.44 -4.84 -19.68
N GLY A 96 33.01 -5.89 -20.27
CA GLY A 96 34.16 -6.63 -19.75
C GLY A 96 35.44 -6.13 -20.38
N ARG A 97 36.39 -5.69 -19.57
CA ARG A 97 37.67 -5.12 -19.99
C ARG A 97 38.82 -6.01 -19.54
N HIS A 98 39.65 -6.44 -20.49
CA HIS A 98 40.92 -7.10 -20.20
C HIS A 98 41.81 -6.19 -19.34
N ALA A 99 42.24 -6.62 -18.14
CA ALA A 99 43.00 -5.75 -17.24
C ALA A 99 44.52 -5.94 -17.31
N PHE A 100 45.00 -6.93 -18.07
CA PHE A 100 46.41 -7.25 -18.28
C PHE A 100 46.93 -6.67 -19.62
N GLY A 101 48.25 -6.52 -19.72
CA GLY A 101 48.95 -6.18 -20.97
C GLY A 101 48.51 -4.86 -21.62
N ASP A 102 48.60 -4.82 -22.95
CA ASP A 102 48.15 -3.68 -23.78
C ASP A 102 48.82 -2.36 -23.34
N GLN A 103 48.21 -1.20 -23.60
CA GLN A 103 48.76 0.12 -23.23
C GLN A 103 49.16 0.26 -21.74
N TYR A 104 48.53 -0.47 -20.83
CA TYR A 104 48.84 -0.44 -19.38
C TYR A 104 50.13 -1.18 -19.00
N ARG A 105 50.72 -1.94 -19.94
CA ARG A 105 52.06 -2.53 -19.84
C ARG A 105 52.94 -2.16 -21.02
N ALA A 106 52.61 -1.06 -21.71
CA ALA A 106 53.43 -0.56 -22.81
C ALA A 106 54.83 -0.16 -22.35
N THR A 107 55.75 -0.07 -23.31
CA THR A 107 57.02 0.64 -23.15
C THR A 107 57.24 1.48 -24.39
N ASP A 108 57.40 2.78 -24.19
CA ASP A 108 57.51 3.80 -25.23
C ASP A 108 58.84 4.55 -25.16
N ALA A 109 59.23 5.16 -26.28
CA ALA A 109 60.46 5.91 -26.42
C ALA A 109 60.37 7.01 -27.49
N VAL A 110 61.02 8.14 -27.22
CA VAL A 110 61.31 9.17 -28.24
C VAL A 110 62.58 8.76 -28.99
N ILE A 111 62.43 8.47 -30.28
CA ILE A 111 63.54 8.16 -31.18
C ILE A 111 64.16 9.47 -31.66
N LYS A 112 65.47 9.63 -31.49
CA LYS A 112 66.21 10.87 -31.79
C LYS A 112 67.03 10.69 -33.06
N GLY A 113 66.70 11.41 -34.12
CA GLY A 113 67.38 11.35 -35.41
C GLY A 113 67.08 10.09 -36.24
N PRO A 114 67.77 9.94 -37.38
CA PRO A 114 67.58 8.81 -38.27
C PRO A 114 68.21 7.53 -37.72
N GLY A 115 67.57 6.38 -37.97
CA GLY A 115 68.01 5.09 -37.44
C GLY A 115 66.98 3.99 -37.65
N LYS A 116 67.40 2.73 -37.48
CA LYS A 116 66.56 1.54 -37.65
C LYS A 116 65.99 1.07 -36.32
N LEU A 117 64.68 0.84 -36.26
CA LEU A 117 63.98 0.26 -35.12
C LEU A 117 63.62 -1.20 -35.42
N THR A 118 64.13 -2.11 -34.60
CA THR A 118 63.83 -3.56 -34.64
C THR A 118 63.14 -4.00 -33.35
N MET A 119 62.11 -4.83 -33.50
CA MET A 119 61.53 -5.60 -32.40
C MET A 119 62.21 -6.96 -32.37
N THR A 120 62.78 -7.30 -31.21
CA THR A 120 63.55 -8.53 -30.99
C THR A 120 62.86 -9.37 -29.92
N PHE A 121 62.62 -10.64 -30.23
CA PHE A 121 62.14 -11.65 -29.28
C PHE A 121 63.19 -12.75 -29.13
N GLU A 122 63.62 -13.01 -27.91
CA GLU A 122 64.62 -14.04 -27.59
C GLU A 122 63.95 -15.17 -26.81
N GLY A 123 63.66 -16.27 -27.51
CA GLY A 123 63.11 -17.49 -26.94
C GLY A 123 64.21 -18.50 -26.60
N ARG A 124 63.85 -19.54 -25.83
CA ARG A 124 64.78 -20.63 -25.47
C ARG A 124 65.40 -21.31 -26.69
N ASP A 125 64.64 -21.37 -27.78
CA ASP A 125 64.98 -22.09 -29.01
C ASP A 125 65.53 -21.16 -30.12
N GLY A 126 65.70 -19.86 -29.84
CA GLY A 126 66.33 -18.91 -30.76
C GLY A 126 65.84 -17.46 -30.68
N LYS A 127 66.58 -16.58 -31.36
CA LYS A 127 66.33 -15.14 -31.46
C LYS A 127 65.61 -14.80 -32.76
N THR A 128 64.46 -14.15 -32.66
CA THR A 128 63.69 -13.62 -33.81
C THR A 128 63.78 -12.09 -33.82
N GLU A 129 64.21 -11.51 -34.93
CA GLU A 129 64.20 -10.04 -35.12
C GLU A 129 63.24 -9.66 -36.24
N THR A 130 62.51 -8.57 -36.04
CA THR A 130 61.55 -8.01 -37.01
C THR A 130 61.80 -6.52 -37.11
N GLU A 131 62.05 -6.01 -38.32
CA GLU A 131 62.10 -4.56 -38.55
C GLU A 131 60.71 -3.95 -38.34
N VAL A 132 60.65 -2.89 -37.52
CA VAL A 132 59.42 -2.14 -37.25
C VAL A 132 59.34 -0.96 -38.21
N PHE A 133 60.40 -0.15 -38.25
CA PHE A 133 60.52 1.01 -39.13
C PHE A 133 61.98 1.47 -39.23
N THR A 134 62.34 2.14 -40.32
CA THR A 134 63.61 2.87 -40.45
C THR A 134 63.32 4.35 -40.59
N PHE A 135 63.71 5.12 -39.57
CA PHE A 135 63.57 6.58 -39.52
C PHE A 135 64.63 7.24 -40.40
N THR A 136 64.21 8.09 -41.33
CA THR A 136 65.09 8.78 -42.31
C THR A 136 65.23 10.29 -42.05
N GLY A 137 64.56 10.82 -41.02
CA GLY A 137 64.53 12.24 -40.68
C GLY A 137 64.89 12.50 -39.21
N GLU A 138 64.28 13.53 -38.60
CA GLU A 138 64.63 14.02 -37.26
C GLU A 138 64.31 13.05 -36.10
N GLY A 139 63.62 11.94 -36.36
CA GLY A 139 63.28 10.91 -35.40
C GLY A 139 61.77 10.65 -35.34
N GLY A 140 61.24 10.39 -34.14
CA GLY A 140 59.82 10.14 -33.92
C GLY A 140 59.53 9.52 -32.55
N VAL A 141 58.44 8.75 -32.46
CA VAL A 141 58.09 7.98 -31.26
C VAL A 141 57.83 6.52 -31.61
N ALA A 142 58.10 5.64 -30.65
CA ALA A 142 57.86 4.20 -30.75
C ALA A 142 57.18 3.69 -29.47
N MET A 143 56.35 2.65 -29.59
CA MET A 143 55.70 1.99 -28.45
C MET A 143 55.58 0.49 -28.72
N ALA A 144 55.99 -0.33 -27.75
CA ALA A 144 55.80 -1.78 -27.74
C ALA A 144 54.71 -2.17 -26.74
N MET A 145 53.85 -3.14 -27.12
CA MET A 145 52.76 -3.66 -26.28
C MET A 145 52.65 -5.17 -26.46
N TYR A 146 52.18 -5.89 -25.44
CA TYR A 146 52.04 -7.35 -25.45
C TYR A 146 50.86 -7.82 -24.61
N ASN A 147 50.48 -9.09 -24.80
CA ASN A 147 49.54 -9.87 -23.99
C ASN A 147 50.05 -11.33 -23.94
N THR A 148 49.49 -12.18 -23.09
CA THR A 148 49.77 -13.63 -23.10
C THR A 148 48.52 -14.42 -23.47
N ASP A 149 48.69 -15.56 -24.14
CA ASP A 149 47.57 -16.48 -24.43
C ASP A 149 46.79 -16.85 -23.14
N GLU A 150 47.49 -16.97 -22.01
CA GLU A 150 46.92 -17.21 -20.68
C GLU A 150 45.96 -16.08 -20.24
N SER A 151 46.37 -14.81 -20.33
CA SER A 151 45.53 -13.69 -19.90
C SER A 151 44.32 -13.52 -20.83
N ILE A 152 44.49 -13.80 -22.14
CA ILE A 152 43.41 -13.79 -23.12
C ILE A 152 42.41 -14.94 -22.85
N ARG A 153 42.88 -16.14 -22.48
CA ARG A 153 42.00 -17.26 -22.08
C ARG A 153 41.23 -16.95 -20.79
N ALA A 154 41.90 -16.42 -19.77
CA ALA A 154 41.24 -15.99 -18.53
C ALA A 154 40.16 -14.92 -18.79
N PHE A 155 40.42 -14.00 -19.71
CA PHE A 155 39.46 -12.99 -20.15
C PHE A 155 38.26 -13.58 -20.91
N ALA A 156 38.49 -14.57 -21.78
CA ALA A 156 37.44 -15.31 -22.47
C ALA A 156 36.53 -16.06 -21.47
N GLU A 157 37.12 -16.86 -20.59
CA GLU A 157 36.41 -17.62 -19.55
C GLU A 157 35.59 -16.70 -18.62
N ALA A 158 36.19 -15.63 -18.09
CA ALA A 158 35.50 -14.67 -17.22
C ALA A 158 34.34 -13.96 -17.95
N SER A 159 34.53 -13.58 -19.21
CA SER A 159 33.49 -12.94 -20.04
C SER A 159 32.34 -13.91 -20.34
N MET A 160 32.67 -15.18 -20.63
CA MET A 160 31.68 -16.20 -20.96
C MET A 160 30.87 -16.64 -19.74
N ASN A 161 31.48 -16.78 -18.57
CA ASN A 161 30.76 -17.03 -17.34
C ASN A 161 29.81 -15.86 -16.98
N THR A 162 30.29 -14.61 -17.08
CA THR A 162 29.49 -13.41 -16.78
C THR A 162 28.24 -13.31 -17.66
N ALA A 163 28.36 -13.58 -18.97
CA ALA A 163 27.22 -13.62 -19.89
C ALA A 163 26.28 -14.82 -19.61
N TYR A 164 26.83 -15.99 -19.28
CA TYR A 164 26.05 -17.18 -18.93
C TYR A 164 25.28 -17.03 -17.61
N GLU A 165 25.83 -16.38 -16.59
CA GLU A 165 25.13 -16.03 -15.35
C GLU A 165 23.99 -15.04 -15.61
N LYS A 166 24.25 -13.99 -16.41
CA LYS A 166 23.26 -12.97 -16.77
C LYS A 166 22.18 -13.44 -17.75
N LYS A 167 22.38 -14.59 -18.40
CA LYS A 167 21.57 -15.12 -19.53
C LYS A 167 21.47 -14.11 -20.68
N TRP A 168 22.62 -13.51 -21.02
CA TRP A 168 22.76 -12.55 -22.12
C TRP A 168 23.80 -13.03 -23.15
N PRO A 169 23.71 -12.61 -24.43
CA PRO A 169 24.76 -12.89 -25.41
C PRO A 169 26.05 -12.11 -25.11
N LEU A 170 27.17 -12.62 -25.64
CA LEU A 170 28.52 -12.07 -25.48
C LEU A 170 29.08 -11.60 -26.83
N TYR A 171 29.56 -10.36 -26.89
CA TYR A 171 30.22 -9.79 -28.06
C TYR A 171 31.68 -9.46 -27.74
N LEU A 172 32.65 -10.10 -28.40
CA LEU A 172 34.04 -9.63 -28.39
C LEU A 172 34.24 -8.60 -29.50
N SER A 173 34.83 -7.46 -29.18
CA SER A 173 35.22 -6.45 -30.18
C SER A 173 36.74 -6.29 -30.28
N THR A 174 37.28 -6.35 -31.50
CA THR A 174 38.69 -6.02 -31.81
C THR A 174 38.80 -5.27 -33.15
N LYS A 175 40.00 -4.89 -33.59
CA LYS A 175 40.27 -4.34 -34.94
C LYS A 175 41.27 -5.21 -35.71
N ASN A 176 41.00 -6.52 -35.75
CA ASN A 176 41.84 -7.53 -36.43
C ASN A 176 41.97 -7.35 -37.96
N THR A 177 41.19 -6.48 -38.60
CA THR A 177 41.45 -6.07 -40.00
C THR A 177 42.76 -5.31 -40.14
N ILE A 178 43.16 -4.56 -39.11
CA ILE A 178 44.40 -3.78 -39.04
C ILE A 178 45.47 -4.59 -38.28
N LEU A 179 45.20 -4.91 -37.01
CA LEU A 179 46.14 -5.60 -36.13
C LEU A 179 46.04 -7.14 -36.30
N LYS A 180 46.20 -7.62 -37.53
CA LYS A 180 45.89 -8.99 -37.97
C LYS A 180 46.39 -10.12 -37.06
N LYS A 181 47.62 -10.02 -36.53
CA LYS A 181 48.18 -11.03 -35.61
C LYS A 181 47.74 -10.80 -34.15
N TYR A 182 47.80 -9.56 -33.68
CA TYR A 182 47.57 -9.21 -32.27
C TYR A 182 46.09 -9.29 -31.88
N ASP A 183 45.23 -8.57 -32.60
CA ASP A 183 43.79 -8.57 -32.42
C ASP A 183 43.13 -9.83 -33.02
N GLY A 184 43.84 -10.52 -33.92
CA GLY A 184 43.51 -11.87 -34.38
C GLY A 184 43.57 -12.85 -33.22
N ARG A 185 44.70 -12.92 -32.49
CA ARG A 185 44.87 -13.88 -31.39
C ARG A 185 43.81 -13.75 -30.28
N PHE A 186 43.33 -12.52 -30.01
CA PHE A 186 42.17 -12.30 -29.13
C PHE A 186 40.89 -12.96 -29.66
N LYS A 187 40.57 -12.78 -30.96
CA LYS A 187 39.43 -13.44 -31.59
C LYS A 187 39.58 -14.96 -31.54
N ASP A 188 40.73 -15.46 -31.98
CA ASP A 188 40.97 -16.89 -32.16
C ASP A 188 40.87 -17.62 -30.82
N ILE A 189 41.47 -17.08 -29.74
CA ILE A 189 41.38 -17.66 -28.40
C ILE A 189 39.95 -17.62 -27.84
N PHE A 190 39.18 -16.54 -28.05
CA PHE A 190 37.77 -16.52 -27.63
C PHE A 190 36.95 -17.58 -28.40
N GLN A 191 37.21 -17.79 -29.70
CA GLN A 191 36.54 -18.84 -30.47
C GLN A 191 36.93 -20.24 -29.94
N GLU A 192 38.22 -20.50 -29.71
CA GLU A 192 38.73 -21.74 -29.12
C GLU A 192 38.05 -22.06 -27.77
N VAL A 193 37.98 -21.07 -26.87
CA VAL A 193 37.36 -21.22 -25.53
C VAL A 193 35.84 -21.40 -25.62
N TYR A 194 35.18 -20.70 -26.54
CA TYR A 194 33.74 -20.85 -26.76
C TYR A 194 33.41 -22.28 -27.21
N GLU A 195 34.09 -22.76 -28.25
CA GLU A 195 33.84 -24.09 -28.83
C GLU A 195 34.20 -25.23 -27.88
N ALA A 196 35.27 -25.10 -27.10
CA ALA A 196 35.71 -26.13 -26.15
C ALA A 196 34.85 -26.19 -24.86
N SER A 197 34.54 -25.04 -24.25
CA SER A 197 34.07 -24.98 -22.85
C SER A 197 32.64 -24.47 -22.67
N TRP A 198 32.05 -23.76 -23.66
CA TRP A 198 30.84 -22.95 -23.43
C TRP A 198 29.71 -23.13 -24.44
N LYS A 199 29.98 -23.53 -25.67
CA LYS A 199 28.98 -23.61 -26.75
C LYS A 199 27.69 -24.33 -26.35
N SER A 200 27.79 -25.54 -25.80
CA SER A 200 26.64 -26.32 -25.34
C SER A 200 25.86 -25.67 -24.19
N LYS A 201 26.54 -25.01 -23.24
CA LYS A 201 25.91 -24.24 -22.15
C LYS A 201 25.17 -23.01 -22.69
N TYR A 202 25.71 -22.40 -23.73
CA TYR A 202 25.16 -21.21 -24.39
C TYR A 202 23.92 -21.55 -25.20
N GLU A 203 24.00 -22.58 -26.05
CA GLU A 203 22.89 -23.14 -26.82
C GLU A 203 21.74 -23.57 -25.89
N ALA A 204 22.04 -24.31 -24.81
CA ALA A 204 21.04 -24.70 -23.80
C ALA A 204 20.45 -23.53 -22.99
N ALA A 205 21.11 -22.37 -22.97
CA ALA A 205 20.64 -21.15 -22.32
C ALA A 205 20.01 -20.12 -23.27
N GLY A 206 19.93 -20.42 -24.58
CA GLY A 206 19.35 -19.52 -25.59
C GLY A 206 20.20 -18.28 -25.89
N ILE A 207 21.51 -18.32 -25.66
CA ILE A 207 22.44 -17.20 -25.85
C ILE A 207 23.60 -17.58 -26.79
N TRP A 208 24.25 -16.58 -27.38
CA TRP A 208 25.34 -16.78 -28.34
C TRP A 208 26.59 -15.96 -28.00
N TYR A 209 27.70 -16.36 -28.61
CA TYR A 209 28.94 -15.58 -28.69
C TYR A 209 29.11 -15.06 -30.12
N GLU A 210 29.57 -13.82 -30.29
CA GLU A 210 29.93 -13.24 -31.59
C GLU A 210 31.23 -12.41 -31.49
N HIS A 211 32.05 -12.45 -32.54
CA HIS A 211 33.14 -11.50 -32.75
C HIS A 211 32.71 -10.39 -33.72
N ARG A 212 32.93 -9.13 -33.33
CA ARG A 212 32.67 -7.94 -34.15
C ARG A 212 33.89 -7.04 -34.25
N LEU A 213 33.89 -6.14 -35.23
CA LEU A 213 34.88 -5.06 -35.26
C LEU A 213 34.47 -3.96 -34.26
N ILE A 214 35.44 -3.33 -33.59
CA ILE A 214 35.18 -2.33 -32.54
C ILE A 214 34.29 -1.17 -33.00
N ASP A 215 34.45 -0.72 -34.24
CA ASP A 215 33.63 0.34 -34.85
C ASP A 215 32.22 -0.13 -35.26
N ASP A 216 32.07 -1.37 -35.74
CA ASP A 216 30.74 -1.98 -35.89
C ASP A 216 30.05 -2.14 -34.53
N MET A 217 30.78 -2.59 -33.51
CA MET A 217 30.22 -2.83 -32.18
C MET A 217 29.79 -1.54 -31.47
N VAL A 218 30.53 -0.43 -31.65
CA VAL A 218 30.08 0.91 -31.21
C VAL A 218 28.81 1.35 -31.94
N ALA A 219 28.74 1.15 -33.25
CA ALA A 219 27.57 1.51 -34.07
C ALA A 219 26.35 0.63 -33.78
N TYR A 220 26.56 -0.65 -33.47
CA TYR A 220 25.55 -1.58 -32.98
C TYR A 220 25.09 -1.18 -31.58
N ALA A 221 26.01 -0.89 -30.66
CA ALA A 221 25.67 -0.52 -29.29
C ALA A 221 24.73 0.68 -29.23
N LEU A 222 25.05 1.76 -29.97
CA LEU A 222 24.19 2.95 -30.09
C LEU A 222 22.78 2.68 -30.64
N LYS A 223 22.57 1.62 -31.42
CA LYS A 223 21.29 1.23 -32.03
C LYS A 223 20.55 0.13 -31.26
N SER A 224 21.27 -0.60 -30.41
CA SER A 224 20.75 -1.71 -29.61
C SER A 224 19.86 -1.21 -28.47
N GLU A 225 19.02 -2.09 -27.93
CA GLU A 225 18.30 -1.82 -26.67
C GLU A 225 19.15 -2.08 -25.41
N GLY A 226 20.40 -2.53 -25.57
CA GLY A 226 21.25 -3.09 -24.51
C GLY A 226 20.98 -4.57 -24.24
N GLY A 227 21.33 -5.06 -23.05
CA GLY A 227 21.04 -6.44 -22.61
C GLY A 227 22.07 -7.48 -23.06
N TYR A 228 23.35 -7.11 -23.12
CA TYR A 228 24.44 -8.01 -23.51
C TYR A 228 25.74 -7.71 -22.75
N VAL A 229 26.67 -8.67 -22.80
CA VAL A 229 28.05 -8.48 -22.36
C VAL A 229 28.92 -8.10 -23.55
N TRP A 230 29.74 -7.07 -23.40
CA TRP A 230 30.65 -6.56 -24.44
C TRP A 230 32.09 -6.68 -23.93
N ALA A 231 32.87 -7.61 -24.51
CA ALA A 231 34.27 -7.81 -24.20
C ALA A 231 35.18 -6.91 -25.07
N CYS A 232 36.04 -6.13 -24.41
CA CYS A 232 37.00 -5.21 -25.02
C CYS A 232 38.44 -5.44 -24.52
N LYS A 233 39.43 -5.07 -25.34
CA LYS A 233 40.84 -4.91 -24.91
C LYS A 233 40.96 -3.80 -23.85
N ASN A 234 42.15 -3.63 -23.26
CA ASN A 234 42.33 -2.84 -22.04
C ASN A 234 42.03 -1.36 -22.25
N TYR A 235 42.61 -0.74 -23.29
CA TYR A 235 42.36 0.68 -23.59
C TYR A 235 40.94 0.90 -24.14
N ASP A 236 40.55 0.13 -25.16
CA ASP A 236 39.23 0.20 -25.78
C ASP A 236 38.12 0.07 -24.73
N GLY A 237 38.25 -0.89 -23.80
CA GLY A 237 37.29 -1.14 -22.74
C GLY A 237 37.20 -0.05 -21.69
N ASP A 238 38.25 0.77 -21.48
CA ASP A 238 38.15 1.95 -20.62
C ASP A 238 37.29 3.02 -21.29
N VAL A 239 37.68 3.41 -22.50
CA VAL A 239 37.03 4.46 -23.31
C VAL A 239 35.56 4.13 -23.56
N GLN A 240 35.25 2.89 -23.95
CA GLN A 240 33.86 2.48 -24.15
C GLN A 240 33.07 2.39 -22.85
N SER A 241 33.70 2.07 -21.70
CA SER A 241 32.98 2.03 -20.43
C SER A 241 32.58 3.42 -19.91
N ASP A 242 33.45 4.42 -20.08
CA ASP A 242 33.17 5.81 -19.74
C ASP A 242 32.14 6.43 -20.73
N PHE A 243 32.18 6.04 -22.01
CA PHE A 243 31.15 6.38 -23.00
C PHE A 243 29.77 5.81 -22.62
N LEU A 244 29.70 4.51 -22.27
CA LEU A 244 28.47 3.89 -21.77
C LEU A 244 27.96 4.63 -20.52
N ALA A 245 28.83 4.93 -19.55
CA ALA A 245 28.47 5.61 -18.32
C ALA A 245 27.79 6.97 -18.56
N GLN A 246 28.37 7.79 -19.46
CA GLN A 246 27.78 9.07 -19.86
C GLN A 246 26.48 8.88 -20.64
N GLY A 247 26.38 7.86 -21.51
CA GLY A 247 25.14 7.52 -22.21
C GLY A 247 23.99 7.11 -21.28
N PHE A 248 24.30 6.50 -20.12
CA PHE A 248 23.34 6.25 -19.02
C PHE A 248 23.20 7.42 -18.02
N GLY A 249 23.90 8.54 -18.24
CA GLY A 249 23.66 9.83 -17.60
C GLY A 249 24.81 10.39 -16.74
N SER A 250 25.78 9.57 -16.32
CA SER A 250 26.97 10.04 -15.58
C SER A 250 28.04 8.95 -15.40
N LEU A 251 29.32 9.34 -15.44
CA LEU A 251 30.44 8.52 -14.93
C LEU A 251 30.20 7.94 -13.52
N GLY A 252 29.47 8.65 -12.65
CA GLY A 252 29.14 8.19 -11.30
C GLY A 252 28.03 7.14 -11.20
N LEU A 253 27.46 6.69 -12.34
CA LEU A 253 26.35 5.74 -12.42
C LEU A 253 26.78 4.40 -13.05
N MET A 254 27.99 3.95 -12.75
CA MET A 254 28.46 2.59 -13.04
C MET A 254 28.83 1.84 -11.76
N THR A 255 28.68 0.52 -11.77
CA THR A 255 29.45 -0.38 -10.91
C THR A 255 30.74 -0.77 -11.62
N SER A 256 31.82 -1.06 -10.89
CA SER A 256 33.06 -1.64 -11.45
C SER A 256 33.56 -2.76 -10.53
N VAL A 257 33.74 -3.97 -11.07
CA VAL A 257 34.23 -5.14 -10.33
C VAL A 257 35.28 -5.87 -11.17
N LEU A 258 36.51 -5.97 -10.67
CA LEU A 258 37.50 -6.90 -11.19
C LEU A 258 37.20 -8.30 -10.67
N VAL A 259 37.17 -9.28 -11.56
CA VAL A 259 37.07 -10.72 -11.24
C VAL A 259 38.36 -11.41 -11.65
N CYS A 260 39.00 -12.13 -10.73
CA CYS A 260 40.24 -12.85 -10.98
C CYS A 260 40.02 -14.16 -11.77
N PRO A 261 41.08 -14.76 -12.36
CA PRO A 261 40.98 -16.01 -13.11
C PRO A 261 40.52 -17.24 -12.29
N ASP A 262 40.55 -17.15 -10.94
CA ASP A 262 40.06 -18.18 -10.02
C ASP A 262 38.53 -18.22 -9.89
N GLY A 263 37.81 -17.22 -10.44
CA GLY A 263 36.37 -17.04 -10.29
C GLY A 263 35.90 -16.75 -8.85
N LYS A 264 36.82 -16.55 -7.91
CA LYS A 264 36.56 -16.44 -6.46
C LYS A 264 37.09 -15.16 -5.85
N THR A 265 38.20 -14.63 -6.34
CA THR A 265 38.75 -13.35 -5.87
C THR A 265 38.16 -12.19 -6.67
N ILE A 266 37.70 -11.13 -6.00
CA ILE A 266 37.29 -9.88 -6.65
C ILE A 266 37.90 -8.63 -6.01
N GLU A 267 37.99 -7.55 -6.79
CA GLU A 267 38.09 -6.18 -6.28
C GLU A 267 36.87 -5.38 -6.76
N ALA A 268 36.07 -4.86 -5.85
CA ALA A 268 35.00 -3.92 -6.16
C ALA A 268 35.51 -2.48 -6.02
N GLU A 269 35.53 -1.71 -7.11
CA GLU A 269 36.08 -0.35 -7.14
C GLU A 269 35.01 0.72 -7.43
N ALA A 270 35.17 1.90 -6.83
CA ALA A 270 34.31 3.05 -7.11
C ALA A 270 34.53 3.51 -8.56
N ALA A 271 33.53 3.31 -9.42
CA ALA A 271 33.64 3.46 -10.88
C ALA A 271 33.71 4.93 -11.40
N HIS A 272 34.03 5.90 -10.55
CA HIS A 272 34.12 7.31 -10.94
C HIS A 272 35.57 7.73 -11.23
N GLY A 273 35.75 8.62 -12.20
CA GLY A 273 37.05 9.24 -12.50
C GLY A 273 37.60 10.10 -11.34
N THR A 274 38.83 10.58 -11.49
CA THR A 274 39.53 11.33 -10.44
C THR A 274 38.88 12.70 -10.20
N VAL A 275 38.25 12.89 -9.04
CA VAL A 275 37.49 14.10 -8.66
C VAL A 275 38.37 15.32 -8.29
N THR A 276 39.53 15.46 -8.93
CA THR A 276 40.57 16.49 -8.68
C THR A 276 40.02 17.91 -8.64
N ARG A 277 39.05 18.24 -9.51
CA ARG A 277 38.38 19.55 -9.52
C ARG A 277 37.67 19.86 -8.20
N HIS A 278 36.98 18.87 -7.63
CA HIS A 278 36.22 19.03 -6.39
C HIS A 278 37.19 19.13 -5.21
N TYR A 279 38.22 18.27 -5.15
CA TYR A 279 39.25 18.36 -4.12
C TYR A 279 39.94 19.74 -4.09
N ARG A 280 40.31 20.30 -5.25
CA ARG A 280 40.87 21.67 -5.37
C ARG A 280 39.89 22.81 -5.04
N VAL A 281 38.57 22.56 -5.01
CA VAL A 281 37.57 23.51 -4.52
C VAL A 281 37.42 23.41 -2.99
N HIS A 282 37.36 22.19 -2.46
CA HIS A 282 37.34 21.92 -1.02
C HIS A 282 38.59 22.48 -0.31
N GLN A 283 39.80 22.30 -0.87
CA GLN A 283 41.05 22.90 -0.38
C GLN A 283 41.02 24.44 -0.33
N LYS A 284 40.09 25.09 -1.04
CA LYS A 284 39.89 26.55 -1.03
C LYS A 284 38.71 26.99 -0.15
N GLY A 285 38.19 26.08 0.69
CA GLY A 285 37.01 26.33 1.53
C GLY A 285 35.68 26.38 0.77
N GLY A 286 35.66 26.03 -0.52
CA GLY A 286 34.45 26.02 -1.33
C GLY A 286 33.63 24.75 -1.13
N GLU A 287 32.30 24.88 -1.20
CA GLU A 287 31.39 23.74 -1.20
C GLU A 287 31.64 22.81 -2.39
N THR A 288 31.41 21.50 -2.20
CA THR A 288 31.53 20.51 -3.27
C THR A 288 30.37 19.53 -3.23
N SER A 289 29.82 19.23 -4.40
CA SER A 289 28.91 18.11 -4.59
C SER A 289 29.65 17.01 -5.37
N THR A 290 29.75 15.81 -4.81
CA THR A 290 30.30 14.62 -5.48
C THR A 290 29.33 13.46 -5.29
N ASN A 291 29.16 12.65 -6.34
CA ASN A 291 28.20 11.55 -6.32
C ASN A 291 28.82 10.30 -5.66
N SER A 292 28.34 9.94 -4.47
CA SER A 292 28.81 8.79 -3.70
C SER A 292 28.25 7.42 -4.16
N ILE A 293 27.31 7.39 -5.10
CA ILE A 293 26.61 6.16 -5.53
C ILE A 293 27.60 5.06 -5.95
N ALA A 294 28.58 5.36 -6.82
CA ALA A 294 29.55 4.37 -7.27
C ALA A 294 30.38 3.76 -6.11
N SER A 295 30.67 4.53 -5.05
CA SER A 295 31.37 4.05 -3.85
C SER A 295 30.49 3.18 -2.97
N ILE A 296 29.20 3.51 -2.83
CA ILE A 296 28.21 2.67 -2.14
C ILE A 296 28.03 1.33 -2.87
N PHE A 297 28.03 1.36 -4.21
CA PHE A 297 28.00 0.14 -5.03
C PHE A 297 29.29 -0.69 -4.94
N ALA A 298 30.46 -0.07 -4.84
CA ALA A 298 31.71 -0.80 -4.57
C ALA A 298 31.64 -1.56 -3.23
N TRP A 299 31.23 -0.89 -2.15
CA TRP A 299 31.07 -1.51 -0.82
C TRP A 299 30.06 -2.66 -0.84
N THR A 300 28.85 -2.43 -1.39
CA THR A 300 27.79 -3.46 -1.40
C THR A 300 28.14 -4.65 -2.30
N ARG A 301 28.84 -4.46 -3.43
CA ARG A 301 29.30 -5.57 -4.29
C ARG A 301 30.37 -6.42 -3.58
N GLY A 302 31.35 -5.80 -2.92
CA GLY A 302 32.37 -6.53 -2.15
C GLY A 302 31.76 -7.34 -1.00
N LEU A 303 30.91 -6.72 -0.18
CA LEU A 303 30.23 -7.40 0.93
C LEU A 303 29.33 -8.54 0.47
N ALA A 304 28.55 -8.34 -0.60
CA ALA A 304 27.69 -9.39 -1.15
C ALA A 304 28.49 -10.57 -1.73
N HIS A 305 29.69 -10.33 -2.27
CA HIS A 305 30.57 -11.40 -2.72
C HIS A 305 31.22 -12.16 -1.57
N ARG A 306 31.70 -11.46 -0.53
CA ARG A 306 32.23 -12.10 0.69
C ARG A 306 31.19 -13.04 1.31
N ALA A 307 29.94 -12.60 1.40
CA ALA A 307 28.82 -13.41 1.91
C ALA A 307 28.54 -14.69 1.09
N LYS A 308 28.81 -14.71 -0.22
CA LYS A 308 28.73 -15.93 -1.05
C LYS A 308 29.85 -16.93 -0.73
N LEU A 309 31.04 -16.44 -0.39
CA LEU A 309 32.23 -17.28 -0.15
C LEU A 309 32.20 -17.97 1.23
N ASP A 310 31.45 -17.44 2.19
CA ASP A 310 31.32 -17.98 3.56
C ASP A 310 30.21 -19.05 3.70
N ASP A 311 29.69 -19.59 2.59
CA ASP A 311 28.65 -20.63 2.49
C ASP A 311 27.50 -20.53 3.52
N ASN A 312 26.97 -19.31 3.72
CA ASN A 312 25.77 -19.09 4.51
C ASN A 312 24.50 -19.47 3.70
N SER A 313 24.51 -20.66 3.08
CA SER A 313 23.41 -21.20 2.29
C SER A 313 22.19 -21.58 3.16
N LYS A 314 22.40 -21.84 4.47
CA LYS A 314 21.37 -21.68 5.50
C LYS A 314 21.44 -20.26 6.07
N LEU A 315 20.41 -19.43 5.84
CA LEU A 315 20.41 -18.04 6.30
C LEU A 315 19.99 -17.85 7.77
N LEU A 316 19.12 -18.73 8.31
CA LEU A 316 18.65 -18.68 9.70
C LEU A 316 18.57 -20.08 10.33
N GLU A 317 19.47 -20.36 11.27
CA GLU A 317 19.42 -21.53 12.15
C GLU A 317 19.17 -21.06 13.59
N PHE A 318 17.97 -20.51 13.85
CA PHE A 318 17.55 -20.00 15.17
C PHE A 318 16.02 -20.01 15.34
N THR A 319 15.48 -21.04 16.02
CA THR A 319 14.50 -20.92 17.13
C THR A 319 14.17 -22.30 17.72
N GLU A 320 14.47 -22.51 19.01
CA GLU A 320 14.00 -23.69 19.76
C GLU A 320 12.56 -23.52 20.30
N LYS A 321 11.84 -22.47 19.88
CA LYS A 321 10.65 -21.97 20.57
C LYS A 321 9.47 -21.70 19.63
N LEU A 322 8.28 -21.86 20.21
CA LEU A 322 7.13 -22.34 19.46
C LEU A 322 6.24 -21.24 18.88
N GLU A 323 5.59 -21.56 17.77
CA GLU A 323 4.58 -20.72 17.12
C GLU A 323 3.29 -21.51 16.87
N ALA A 324 2.12 -20.88 17.05
CA ALA A 324 0.84 -21.50 16.73
C ALA A 324 0.41 -21.13 15.29
N ALA A 325 0.44 -22.10 14.37
CA ALA A 325 -0.02 -21.88 13.00
C ALA A 325 -1.42 -22.45 12.77
N CYS A 326 -2.36 -21.55 12.47
CA CYS A 326 -3.76 -21.90 12.26
C CYS A 326 -4.07 -21.99 10.75
N VAL A 327 -4.46 -23.18 10.29
CA VAL A 327 -4.74 -23.47 8.87
C VAL A 327 -6.25 -23.32 8.59
N GLY A 328 -6.59 -22.74 7.44
CA GLY A 328 -7.98 -22.52 7.02
C GLY A 328 -8.48 -23.47 5.93
N ASP A 329 -9.50 -23.03 5.22
CA ASP A 329 -10.26 -23.77 4.20
C ASP A 329 -9.86 -23.41 2.75
N GLU A 330 -10.47 -24.12 1.78
CA GLU A 330 -10.57 -23.73 0.37
C GLU A 330 -9.24 -23.21 -0.26
N MET A 331 -9.29 -22.10 -1.01
CA MET A 331 -8.13 -21.58 -1.76
C MET A 331 -7.05 -20.99 -0.84
N THR A 332 -7.44 -20.47 0.33
CA THR A 332 -6.51 -19.86 1.27
C THR A 332 -5.61 -20.92 1.90
N ARG A 333 -6.12 -22.12 2.19
CA ARG A 333 -5.32 -23.30 2.58
C ARG A 333 -4.21 -23.64 1.58
N VAL A 334 -4.54 -23.65 0.27
CA VAL A 334 -3.59 -23.97 -0.81
C VAL A 334 -2.48 -22.91 -0.90
N ILE A 335 -2.86 -21.63 -0.85
CA ILE A 335 -1.93 -20.50 -0.89
C ILE A 335 -1.04 -20.48 0.36
N TRP A 336 -1.61 -20.71 1.54
CA TRP A 336 -0.88 -20.75 2.82
C TRP A 336 0.22 -21.80 2.83
N LYS A 337 -0.08 -23.01 2.34
CA LYS A 337 0.94 -24.05 2.13
C LYS A 337 2.01 -23.58 1.14
N SER A 338 1.64 -23.03 -0.01
CA SER A 338 2.62 -22.55 -0.99
C SER A 338 3.44 -21.34 -0.52
N ILE A 339 2.98 -20.54 0.44
CA ILE A 339 3.77 -19.49 1.10
C ILE A 339 4.79 -20.14 2.01
N LYS A 340 4.35 -20.98 2.95
CA LYS A 340 5.24 -21.71 3.87
C LYS A 340 6.36 -22.44 3.12
N ASP A 341 5.96 -23.33 2.20
CA ASP A 341 6.86 -24.29 1.54
C ASP A 341 7.88 -23.62 0.58
N LYS A 342 7.62 -22.39 0.10
CA LYS A 342 8.50 -21.68 -0.87
C LYS A 342 9.17 -20.43 -0.30
N LEU A 343 8.57 -19.77 0.68
CA LEU A 343 9.00 -18.45 1.16
C LEU A 343 9.44 -18.45 2.63
N ILE A 344 9.07 -19.45 3.44
CA ILE A 344 9.40 -19.53 4.87
C ILE A 344 10.37 -20.69 5.15
N THR A 345 9.92 -21.94 5.03
CA THR A 345 10.73 -23.10 5.44
C THR A 345 12.00 -23.40 4.63
N PRO A 346 12.22 -22.87 3.41
CA PRO A 346 13.54 -22.92 2.78
C PRO A 346 14.59 -22.00 3.43
N PHE A 347 14.17 -21.08 4.31
CA PHE A 347 15.02 -20.02 4.86
C PHE A 347 14.99 -19.92 6.39
N VAL A 348 13.94 -20.45 7.06
CA VAL A 348 13.73 -20.40 8.51
C VAL A 348 13.33 -21.78 9.05
N GLU A 349 14.02 -22.23 10.10
CA GLU A 349 13.63 -23.39 10.91
C GLU A 349 12.81 -22.93 12.13
N LEU A 350 11.66 -23.57 12.37
CA LEU A 350 10.62 -23.12 13.32
C LEU A 350 9.87 -24.33 13.95
N ASP A 351 9.76 -24.39 15.28
CA ASP A 351 8.89 -25.39 15.95
C ASP A 351 7.41 -24.96 15.95
N ILE A 352 6.76 -25.17 14.81
CA ILE A 352 5.37 -24.77 14.61
C ILE A 352 4.40 -25.84 15.12
N LYS A 353 3.49 -25.44 16.02
CA LYS A 353 2.34 -26.23 16.46
C LYS A 353 1.14 -25.89 15.59
N TYR A 354 0.65 -26.87 14.84
CA TYR A 354 -0.39 -26.71 13.84
C TYR A 354 -1.78 -26.99 14.41
N PHE A 355 -2.73 -26.11 14.09
CA PHE A 355 -4.15 -26.26 14.39
C PHE A 355 -4.93 -26.16 13.09
N ASP A 356 -5.76 -27.17 12.77
CA ASP A 356 -6.59 -27.16 11.57
C ASP A 356 -7.96 -26.56 11.89
N LEU A 357 -8.15 -25.29 11.53
CA LEU A 357 -9.41 -24.58 11.73
C LEU A 357 -10.35 -24.72 10.52
N GLY A 358 -10.09 -25.68 9.63
CA GLY A 358 -11.00 -26.01 8.54
C GLY A 358 -12.31 -26.61 9.04
N LEU A 359 -13.42 -26.30 8.35
CA LEU A 359 -14.79 -26.67 8.76
C LEU A 359 -14.95 -28.16 9.15
N PRO A 360 -14.44 -29.15 8.38
CA PRO A 360 -14.62 -30.55 8.75
C PRO A 360 -13.89 -30.97 10.03
N HIS A 361 -12.73 -30.37 10.33
CA HIS A 361 -11.98 -30.70 11.55
C HIS A 361 -12.59 -30.00 12.78
N ARG A 362 -13.08 -28.77 12.61
CA ARG A 362 -13.87 -28.08 13.63
C ARG A 362 -15.15 -28.84 13.97
N ASP A 363 -15.89 -29.30 12.96
CA ASP A 363 -17.08 -30.11 13.17
C ASP A 363 -16.74 -31.42 13.90
N ALA A 364 -15.70 -32.14 13.45
CA ALA A 364 -15.25 -33.38 14.09
C ALA A 364 -14.82 -33.19 15.56
N THR A 365 -14.22 -32.06 15.92
CA THR A 365 -13.73 -31.74 17.28
C THR A 365 -14.73 -31.00 18.17
N ASP A 366 -15.95 -30.76 17.70
CA ASP A 366 -16.95 -29.89 18.34
C ASP A 366 -16.43 -28.46 18.63
N ASP A 367 -15.65 -27.92 17.67
CA ASP A 367 -14.96 -26.62 17.67
C ASP A 367 -13.89 -26.43 18.76
N LYS A 368 -13.51 -27.49 19.49
CA LYS A 368 -12.46 -27.45 20.54
C LYS A 368 -11.11 -27.00 20.01
N VAL A 369 -10.74 -27.40 18.79
CA VAL A 369 -9.48 -27.00 18.14
C VAL A 369 -9.28 -25.48 18.09
N THR A 370 -10.38 -24.71 17.97
CA THR A 370 -10.37 -23.23 17.94
C THR A 370 -10.13 -22.61 19.32
N VAL A 371 -10.50 -23.32 20.39
CA VAL A 371 -10.20 -22.92 21.78
C VAL A 371 -8.76 -23.29 22.12
N GLU A 372 -8.34 -24.50 21.75
CA GLU A 372 -6.97 -25.01 21.94
C GLU A 372 -5.94 -24.13 21.22
N SER A 373 -6.23 -23.67 19.99
CA SER A 373 -5.36 -22.74 19.27
C SER A 373 -5.23 -21.40 19.98
N ALA A 374 -6.31 -20.87 20.57
CA ALA A 374 -6.28 -19.59 21.28
C ALA A 374 -5.51 -19.66 22.62
N GLU A 375 -5.66 -20.75 23.37
CA GLU A 375 -4.88 -20.98 24.59
C GLU A 375 -3.39 -21.28 24.27
N ALA A 376 -3.11 -21.95 23.16
CA ALA A 376 -1.74 -22.08 22.64
C ALA A 376 -1.15 -20.70 22.26
N THR A 377 -1.92 -19.80 21.64
CA THR A 377 -1.50 -18.42 21.34
C THR A 377 -1.11 -17.67 22.62
N LYS A 378 -1.91 -17.72 23.69
CA LYS A 378 -1.54 -17.15 25.00
C LYS A 378 -0.24 -17.73 25.55
N LYS A 379 -0.11 -19.06 25.52
CA LYS A 379 1.05 -19.77 26.05
C LYS A 379 2.35 -19.42 25.31
N TYR A 380 2.28 -19.27 23.98
CA TYR A 380 3.46 -19.08 23.12
C TYR A 380 3.69 -17.63 22.67
N ASN A 381 2.76 -16.72 22.94
CA ASN A 381 2.79 -15.27 22.67
C ASN A 381 2.72 -14.88 21.17
N VAL A 382 2.79 -15.85 20.24
CA VAL A 382 2.74 -15.61 18.79
C VAL A 382 1.89 -16.68 18.10
N ALA A 383 0.92 -16.23 17.32
CA ALA A 383 0.18 -17.05 16.37
C ALA A 383 0.12 -16.42 14.97
N ILE A 384 0.03 -17.28 13.96
CA ILE A 384 -0.04 -16.92 12.55
C ILE A 384 -1.23 -17.66 11.92
N LYS A 385 -2.27 -16.91 11.51
CA LYS A 385 -3.58 -17.49 11.13
C LYS A 385 -3.99 -17.22 9.68
N CYS A 386 -4.32 -18.30 8.98
CA CYS A 386 -4.96 -18.28 7.67
C CYS A 386 -6.43 -17.88 7.75
N ALA A 387 -7.01 -17.32 6.68
CA ALA A 387 -8.44 -17.03 6.62
C ALA A 387 -9.29 -18.31 6.61
N THR A 388 -10.35 -18.34 7.45
CA THR A 388 -11.22 -19.49 7.74
C THR A 388 -12.67 -19.23 7.29
N ILE A 389 -13.47 -20.28 7.09
CA ILE A 389 -14.90 -20.15 6.76
C ILE A 389 -15.77 -20.13 8.03
N THR A 390 -16.79 -19.27 8.01
CA THR A 390 -17.96 -19.36 8.89
C THR A 390 -19.13 -19.87 8.04
N PRO A 391 -19.85 -20.94 8.45
CA PRO A 391 -20.82 -21.60 7.58
C PRO A 391 -22.19 -20.88 7.58
N ASP A 392 -22.81 -20.81 6.42
CA ASP A 392 -24.24 -20.52 6.23
C ASP A 392 -25.07 -21.82 6.06
N GLU A 393 -26.37 -21.71 5.85
CA GLU A 393 -27.31 -22.84 5.69
C GLU A 393 -26.97 -23.73 4.48
N GLY A 394 -26.51 -23.11 3.38
CA GLY A 394 -26.01 -23.81 2.20
C GLY A 394 -24.71 -24.55 2.51
N ARG A 395 -23.79 -23.94 3.27
CA ARG A 395 -22.53 -24.59 3.70
C ARG A 395 -22.73 -25.73 4.70
N VAL A 396 -23.68 -25.62 5.63
CA VAL A 396 -24.06 -26.74 6.52
C VAL A 396 -24.47 -27.96 5.68
N THR A 397 -25.23 -27.72 4.61
CA THR A 397 -25.66 -28.77 3.67
C THR A 397 -24.52 -29.26 2.76
N GLU A 398 -23.68 -28.36 2.23
CA GLU A 398 -22.55 -28.67 1.33
C GLU A 398 -21.46 -29.52 2.01
N PHE A 399 -21.22 -29.29 3.30
CA PHE A 399 -20.19 -29.99 4.09
C PHE A 399 -20.73 -31.07 5.03
N GLY A 400 -22.06 -31.24 5.15
CA GLY A 400 -22.68 -32.24 6.03
C GLY A 400 -22.42 -31.99 7.53
N LEU A 401 -22.39 -30.73 7.95
CA LEU A 401 -22.02 -30.33 9.32
C LEU A 401 -23.10 -30.72 10.34
N LYS A 402 -22.69 -31.11 11.56
CA LYS A 402 -23.58 -31.36 12.71
C LYS A 402 -24.49 -30.15 13.01
N GLN A 403 -23.93 -28.95 12.89
CA GLN A 403 -24.61 -27.68 13.16
C GLN A 403 -23.89 -26.49 12.50
N MET A 404 -24.52 -25.32 12.53
CA MET A 404 -23.95 -24.07 12.05
C MET A 404 -22.99 -23.45 13.07
N TRP A 405 -21.73 -23.85 13.02
CA TRP A 405 -20.68 -23.38 13.93
C TRP A 405 -20.45 -21.86 13.89
N ARG A 406 -19.89 -21.31 14.98
CA ARG A 406 -19.54 -19.89 15.09
C ARG A 406 -18.31 -19.53 14.24
N SER A 407 -17.95 -18.25 14.17
CA SER A 407 -16.74 -17.82 13.44
C SER A 407 -15.46 -18.07 14.26
N PRO A 408 -14.42 -18.74 13.71
CA PRO A 408 -13.15 -18.96 14.44
C PRO A 408 -12.50 -17.65 14.87
N ASN A 409 -12.53 -16.65 13.99
CA ASN A 409 -12.03 -15.31 14.26
C ASN A 409 -12.73 -14.71 15.48
N GLY A 410 -14.06 -14.87 15.59
CA GLY A 410 -14.82 -14.45 16.75
C GLY A 410 -14.40 -15.19 18.03
N THR A 411 -14.29 -16.52 17.98
CA THR A 411 -13.88 -17.34 19.14
C THR A 411 -12.48 -16.95 19.65
N ILE A 412 -11.47 -16.92 18.78
CA ILE A 412 -10.08 -16.64 19.17
C ILE A 412 -9.93 -15.19 19.67
N ARG A 413 -10.49 -14.20 18.97
CA ARG A 413 -10.42 -12.79 19.39
C ARG A 413 -11.06 -12.56 20.77
N ASN A 414 -12.17 -13.25 21.08
CA ASN A 414 -12.78 -13.21 22.42
C ASN A 414 -11.93 -13.88 23.50
N ILE A 415 -11.26 -15.00 23.20
CA ILE A 415 -10.39 -15.70 24.15
C ILE A 415 -9.11 -14.91 24.46
N LEU A 416 -8.56 -14.23 23.44
CA LEU A 416 -7.38 -13.38 23.56
C LEU A 416 -7.67 -11.97 24.12
N ASN A 417 -8.92 -11.49 23.99
CA ASN A 417 -9.37 -10.16 24.39
C ASN A 417 -8.48 -9.01 23.84
N GLY A 418 -7.99 -9.19 22.61
CA GLY A 418 -7.04 -8.28 21.96
C GLY A 418 -7.68 -7.38 20.90
N THR A 419 -7.06 -6.21 20.68
CA THR A 419 -7.48 -5.22 19.69
C THR A 419 -6.90 -5.58 18.32
N VAL A 420 -7.72 -5.55 17.26
CA VAL A 420 -7.27 -5.88 15.89
C VAL A 420 -6.82 -4.61 15.17
N PHE A 421 -5.52 -4.50 14.89
CA PHE A 421 -4.95 -3.41 14.10
C PHE A 421 -4.82 -3.80 12.64
N ARG A 422 -5.29 -2.92 11.74
CA ARG A 422 -5.26 -3.09 10.29
C ARG A 422 -4.61 -1.88 9.62
N GLU A 423 -3.57 -2.11 8.82
CA GLU A 423 -2.74 -1.06 8.21
C GLU A 423 -2.43 -1.37 6.73
N PRO A 424 -2.52 -0.39 5.81
CA PRO A 424 -2.34 -0.60 4.38
C PRO A 424 -0.88 -0.74 3.94
N ILE A 425 -0.64 -1.69 3.04
CA ILE A 425 0.65 -2.03 2.44
C ILE A 425 0.86 -1.17 1.20
N LEU A 426 1.74 -0.18 1.29
CA LEU A 426 1.91 0.83 0.24
C LEU A 426 2.86 0.36 -0.88
N CYS A 427 2.33 0.20 -2.10
CA CYS A 427 3.10 -0.08 -3.32
C CYS A 427 3.08 1.15 -4.23
N LYS A 428 4.24 1.67 -4.67
CA LYS A 428 4.33 2.96 -5.40
C LYS A 428 3.61 3.00 -6.75
N ASN A 429 3.35 1.85 -7.36
CA ASN A 429 2.69 1.73 -8.67
C ASN A 429 1.24 1.24 -8.61
N VAL A 430 0.69 0.98 -7.42
CA VAL A 430 -0.75 0.74 -7.26
C VAL A 430 -1.42 2.09 -7.02
N PRO A 431 -2.29 2.58 -7.93
CA PRO A 431 -2.98 3.84 -7.71
C PRO A 431 -3.95 3.68 -6.53
N LYS A 432 -3.86 4.61 -5.58
CA LYS A 432 -4.83 4.75 -4.50
C LYS A 432 -6.11 5.30 -5.10
N LEU A 433 -7.23 4.72 -4.70
CA LEU A 433 -8.55 5.22 -5.09
C LEU A 433 -8.83 6.55 -4.37
N VAL A 434 -8.31 6.76 -3.16
CA VAL A 434 -8.19 8.09 -2.53
C VAL A 434 -6.75 8.62 -2.72
N PRO A 435 -6.46 9.51 -3.70
CA PRO A 435 -5.08 9.88 -4.03
C PRO A 435 -4.40 10.72 -2.95
N GLY A 436 -5.19 11.39 -2.09
CA GLY A 436 -4.69 12.19 -0.96
C GLY A 436 -3.97 11.37 0.11
N TRP A 437 -4.28 10.07 0.25
CA TRP A 437 -3.72 9.19 1.28
C TRP A 437 -2.27 8.79 1.01
N THR A 438 -1.33 9.74 1.07
CA THR A 438 0.10 9.48 0.84
C THR A 438 0.71 8.58 1.92
N LYS A 439 0.28 8.75 3.17
CA LYS A 439 0.65 7.98 4.36
C LYS A 439 -0.42 6.91 4.66
N PRO A 440 -0.07 5.81 5.36
CA PRO A 440 -1.05 4.80 5.77
C PRO A 440 -1.99 5.32 6.87
N ILE A 441 -3.19 4.74 6.99
CA ILE A 441 -4.09 4.95 8.13
C ILE A 441 -4.22 3.60 8.84
N CYS A 442 -3.96 3.55 10.15
CA CYS A 442 -4.05 2.32 10.94
C CYS A 442 -5.37 2.29 11.72
N ILE A 443 -6.30 1.40 11.39
CA ILE A 443 -7.51 1.21 12.22
C ILE A 443 -7.20 0.24 13.36
N GLY A 444 -7.48 0.67 14.59
CA GLY A 444 -7.61 -0.20 15.76
C GLY A 444 -9.08 -0.54 16.00
N ARG A 445 -9.45 -1.80 15.78
CA ARG A 445 -10.81 -2.31 15.97
C ARG A 445 -10.90 -3.02 17.32
N HIS A 446 -11.87 -2.62 18.14
CA HIS A 446 -12.10 -3.17 19.48
C HIS A 446 -12.22 -4.72 19.53
N ALA A 447 -12.81 -5.34 18.51
CA ALA A 447 -12.95 -6.79 18.35
C ALA A 447 -13.77 -7.56 19.41
N PHE A 448 -14.19 -6.90 20.49
CA PHE A 448 -15.10 -7.41 21.53
C PHE A 448 -16.54 -6.87 21.39
N GLY A 449 -17.50 -7.48 22.10
CA GLY A 449 -18.88 -6.98 22.28
C GLY A 449 -19.62 -6.54 21.01
N ASP A 450 -20.39 -5.44 21.13
CA ASP A 450 -21.04 -4.72 20.02
C ASP A 450 -22.04 -5.60 19.23
N GLN A 451 -22.42 -5.19 18.01
CA GLN A 451 -23.30 -5.95 17.10
C GLN A 451 -22.80 -7.40 16.87
N TYR A 452 -21.50 -7.63 17.01
CA TYR A 452 -20.85 -8.95 16.90
C TYR A 452 -21.12 -9.90 18.07
N ARG A 453 -21.65 -9.41 19.20
CA ARG A 453 -22.14 -10.21 20.34
C ARG A 453 -23.56 -9.83 20.73
N ALA A 454 -24.35 -9.31 19.78
CA ALA A 454 -25.74 -8.98 20.01
C ALA A 454 -26.63 -10.21 20.19
N THR A 455 -27.65 -10.08 21.03
CA THR A 455 -28.81 -10.97 21.09
C THR A 455 -29.94 -10.33 20.29
N ASP A 456 -30.39 -10.97 19.21
CA ASP A 456 -31.46 -10.47 18.35
C ASP A 456 -32.74 -11.32 18.37
N ALA A 457 -33.86 -10.73 17.95
CA ALA A 457 -35.19 -11.33 17.91
C ALA A 457 -36.03 -10.77 16.76
N VAL A 458 -36.85 -11.63 16.14
CA VAL A 458 -38.04 -11.18 15.39
C VAL A 458 -39.19 -11.07 16.39
N ILE A 459 -39.84 -9.92 16.42
CA ILE A 459 -40.98 -9.61 17.27
C ILE A 459 -42.26 -9.82 16.45
N LYS A 460 -43.27 -10.48 17.02
CA LYS A 460 -44.54 -10.77 16.35
C LYS A 460 -45.70 -10.14 17.12
N GLY A 461 -46.54 -9.42 16.39
CA GLY A 461 -47.71 -8.74 16.92
C GLY A 461 -47.40 -7.60 17.90
N PRO A 462 -48.45 -7.03 18.53
CA PRO A 462 -48.30 -5.99 19.53
C PRO A 462 -47.82 -6.55 20.87
N GLY A 463 -46.97 -5.79 21.56
CA GLY A 463 -46.39 -6.14 22.85
C GLY A 463 -45.28 -5.18 23.28
N LYS A 464 -44.85 -5.28 24.53
CA LYS A 464 -43.86 -4.40 25.14
C LYS A 464 -42.47 -5.05 25.14
N LEU A 465 -41.46 -4.30 24.70
CA LEU A 465 -40.05 -4.68 24.71
C LEU A 465 -39.32 -3.92 25.83
N THR A 466 -38.72 -4.63 26.78
CA THR A 466 -37.92 -4.05 27.88
C THR A 466 -36.51 -4.63 27.93
N MET A 467 -35.56 -3.80 28.37
CA MET A 467 -34.20 -4.21 28.71
C MET A 467 -34.06 -4.17 30.23
N THR A 468 -33.69 -5.31 30.81
CA THR A 468 -33.65 -5.51 32.26
C THR A 468 -32.21 -5.82 32.70
N PHE A 469 -31.71 -5.12 33.71
CA PHE A 469 -30.47 -5.48 34.41
C PHE A 469 -30.77 -5.86 35.86
N GLU A 470 -30.28 -7.02 36.29
CA GLU A 470 -30.43 -7.58 37.63
C GLU A 470 -29.05 -7.69 38.27
N GLY A 471 -28.66 -6.64 39.00
CA GLY A 471 -27.41 -6.55 39.75
C GLY A 471 -27.62 -6.70 41.26
N LYS A 472 -26.53 -6.65 42.03
CA LYS A 472 -26.57 -6.71 43.50
C LYS A 472 -27.45 -5.62 44.14
N ASP A 473 -27.50 -4.45 43.51
CA ASP A 473 -28.27 -3.29 43.99
C ASP A 473 -29.76 -3.34 43.58
N GLY A 474 -30.18 -4.38 42.84
CA GLY A 474 -31.57 -4.64 42.48
C GLY A 474 -31.82 -4.80 40.98
N LYS A 475 -33.11 -4.94 40.62
CA LYS A 475 -33.62 -5.05 39.25
C LYS A 475 -33.95 -3.67 38.69
N THR A 476 -33.22 -3.24 37.66
CA THR A 476 -33.53 -2.06 36.84
C THR A 476 -34.17 -2.52 35.54
N GLU A 477 -35.38 -2.07 35.24
CA GLU A 477 -36.05 -2.36 33.97
C GLU A 477 -36.34 -1.06 33.21
N THR A 478 -35.98 -1.03 31.93
CA THR A 478 -36.17 0.13 31.06
C THR A 478 -36.94 -0.27 29.81
N GLU A 479 -37.96 0.50 29.43
CA GLU A 479 -38.66 0.27 28.16
C GLU A 479 -37.78 0.61 26.96
N VAL A 480 -37.83 -0.24 25.94
CA VAL A 480 -37.12 -0.04 24.66
C VAL A 480 -38.12 0.43 23.62
N PHE A 481 -39.25 -0.28 23.49
CA PHE A 481 -40.37 0.11 22.62
C PHE A 481 -41.64 -0.65 23.00
N THR A 482 -42.81 -0.11 22.67
CA THR A 482 -44.08 -0.84 22.66
C THR A 482 -44.55 -0.99 21.21
N PHE A 483 -44.54 -2.21 20.70
CA PHE A 483 -45.03 -2.56 19.37
C PHE A 483 -46.56 -2.53 19.35
N THR A 484 -47.15 -1.88 18.35
CA THR A 484 -48.61 -1.72 18.19
C THR A 484 -49.18 -2.44 16.96
N GLY A 485 -48.35 -2.71 15.95
CA GLY A 485 -48.74 -3.35 14.69
C GLY A 485 -48.32 -4.82 14.57
N GLU A 486 -47.91 -5.24 13.37
CA GLU A 486 -47.55 -6.63 13.03
C GLU A 486 -46.31 -7.17 13.76
N GLY A 487 -45.50 -6.29 14.34
CA GLY A 487 -44.24 -6.62 15.03
C GLY A 487 -43.04 -5.93 14.38
N GLY A 488 -41.93 -6.65 14.27
CA GLY A 488 -40.67 -6.10 13.76
C GLY A 488 -39.44 -6.90 14.18
N VAL A 489 -38.34 -6.19 14.44
CA VAL A 489 -37.11 -6.76 14.99
C VAL A 489 -36.60 -5.97 16.18
N ALA A 490 -35.93 -6.68 17.09
CA ALA A 490 -35.27 -6.13 18.25
C ALA A 490 -33.87 -6.76 18.40
N MET A 491 -32.92 -6.01 18.94
CA MET A 491 -31.66 -6.58 19.41
C MET A 491 -31.10 -5.80 20.59
N ALA A 492 -30.30 -6.47 21.42
CA ALA A 492 -29.54 -5.86 22.50
C ALA A 492 -28.06 -6.27 22.41
N MET A 493 -27.16 -5.34 22.71
CA MET A 493 -25.71 -5.53 22.64
C MET A 493 -25.00 -4.80 23.78
N TYR A 494 -23.75 -5.18 24.05
CA TYR A 494 -23.02 -4.77 25.24
C TYR A 494 -21.51 -4.71 25.02
N ASN A 495 -20.80 -4.06 25.94
CA ASN A 495 -19.36 -4.08 26.11
C ASN A 495 -19.06 -3.98 27.62
N THR A 496 -17.92 -4.51 28.09
CA THR A 496 -17.52 -4.38 29.51
C THR A 496 -16.49 -3.27 29.70
N ASP A 497 -16.45 -2.63 30.86
CA ASP A 497 -15.53 -1.52 31.12
C ASP A 497 -14.05 -1.97 31.01
N GLU A 498 -13.72 -3.20 31.39
CA GLU A 498 -12.38 -3.77 31.25
C GLU A 498 -12.02 -3.97 29.77
N SER A 499 -12.98 -4.43 28.94
CA SER A 499 -12.76 -4.59 27.51
C SER A 499 -12.51 -3.25 26.79
N ILE A 500 -13.16 -2.17 27.26
CA ILE A 500 -12.97 -0.81 26.72
C ILE A 500 -11.63 -0.24 27.20
N ARG A 501 -11.25 -0.45 28.47
CA ARG A 501 -9.98 0.00 29.03
C ARG A 501 -8.78 -0.68 28.35
N ALA A 502 -8.87 -1.98 28.12
CA ALA A 502 -7.89 -2.76 27.35
C ALA A 502 -7.72 -2.23 25.91
N PHE A 503 -8.81 -1.85 25.26
CA PHE A 503 -8.81 -1.26 23.92
C PHE A 503 -8.18 0.14 23.88
N ALA A 504 -8.41 0.97 24.91
CA ALA A 504 -7.75 2.25 25.07
C ALA A 504 -6.23 2.11 25.21
N GLU A 505 -5.77 1.24 26.12
CA GLU A 505 -4.35 0.97 26.35
C GLU A 505 -3.64 0.44 25.07
N ALA A 506 -4.22 -0.56 24.40
CA ALA A 506 -3.65 -1.13 23.17
C ALA A 506 -3.59 -0.10 22.03
N SER A 507 -4.62 0.74 21.88
CA SER A 507 -4.65 1.82 20.90
C SER A 507 -3.60 2.90 21.18
N MET A 508 -3.45 3.27 22.46
CA MET A 508 -2.49 4.30 22.86
C MET A 508 -1.05 3.83 22.76
N ASN A 509 -0.75 2.58 23.10
CA ASN A 509 0.58 2.01 22.89
C ASN A 509 0.92 1.95 21.38
N THR A 510 0.00 1.47 20.53
CA THR A 510 0.23 1.34 19.09
C THR A 510 0.52 2.68 18.41
N ALA A 511 -0.20 3.74 18.79
CA ALA A 511 0.04 5.10 18.31
C ALA A 511 1.36 5.69 18.87
N TYR A 512 1.69 5.40 20.14
CA TYR A 512 2.95 5.82 20.75
C TYR A 512 4.18 5.11 20.15
N GLU A 513 4.09 3.82 19.79
CA GLU A 513 5.16 3.11 19.07
C GLU A 513 5.39 3.71 17.68
N LYS A 514 4.30 3.96 16.94
CA LYS A 514 4.35 4.56 15.59
C LYS A 514 4.73 6.05 15.57
N LYS A 515 4.71 6.73 16.71
CA LYS A 515 4.85 8.19 16.85
C LYS A 515 3.81 8.95 16.02
N TRP A 516 2.57 8.46 16.03
CA TRP A 516 1.42 9.06 15.34
C TRP A 516 0.33 9.48 16.33
N PRO A 517 -0.52 10.47 16.00
CA PRO A 517 -1.68 10.80 16.82
C PRO A 517 -2.74 9.69 16.79
N LEU A 518 -3.55 9.64 17.84
CA LEU A 518 -4.66 8.69 18.03
C LEU A 518 -6.01 9.40 17.97
N TYR A 519 -6.93 8.86 17.18
CA TYR A 519 -8.32 9.31 17.10
C TYR A 519 -9.27 8.22 17.56
N LEU A 520 -10.07 8.46 18.61
CA LEU A 520 -11.25 7.62 18.90
C LEU A 520 -12.46 8.21 18.17
N SER A 521 -13.18 7.39 17.41
CA SER A 521 -14.44 7.78 16.81
C SER A 521 -15.64 7.08 17.45
N THR A 522 -16.66 7.83 17.86
CA THR A 522 -17.94 7.29 18.33
C THR A 522 -19.12 8.19 17.89
N LYS A 523 -20.37 7.86 18.25
CA LYS A 523 -21.57 8.68 18.01
C LYS A 523 -22.23 9.13 19.33
N ASN A 524 -21.42 9.54 20.32
CA ASN A 524 -21.86 9.84 21.69
C ASN A 524 -22.85 11.02 21.84
N THR A 525 -23.08 11.81 20.78
CA THR A 525 -24.18 12.79 20.72
C THR A 525 -25.55 12.14 20.69
N ILE A 526 -25.63 10.94 20.11
CA ILE A 526 -26.83 10.09 20.01
C ILE A 526 -26.79 9.03 21.12
N LEU A 527 -25.74 8.20 21.14
CA LEU A 527 -25.52 7.11 22.10
C LEU A 527 -24.83 7.63 23.38
N LYS A 528 -25.55 8.44 24.14
CA LYS A 528 -25.01 9.26 25.24
C LYS A 528 -24.36 8.47 26.38
N LYS A 529 -24.82 7.24 26.65
CA LYS A 529 -24.23 6.35 27.66
C LYS A 529 -23.29 5.33 27.03
N TYR A 530 -23.73 4.66 25.95
CA TYR A 530 -22.95 3.58 25.34
C TYR A 530 -21.63 4.09 24.74
N ASP A 531 -21.72 5.00 23.77
CA ASP A 531 -20.57 5.64 23.14
C ASP A 531 -19.96 6.73 24.04
N GLY A 532 -20.72 7.20 25.02
CA GLY A 532 -20.23 8.03 26.14
C GLY A 532 -19.14 7.31 26.94
N ARG A 533 -19.41 6.10 27.44
CA ARG A 533 -18.47 5.34 28.27
C ARG A 533 -17.18 4.99 27.52
N PHE A 534 -17.25 4.67 26.23
CA PHE A 534 -16.06 4.52 25.38
C PHE A 534 -15.18 5.78 25.39
N LYS A 535 -15.78 6.95 25.13
CA LYS A 535 -15.10 8.24 25.14
C LYS A 535 -14.54 8.59 26.52
N ASP A 536 -15.31 8.33 27.59
CA ASP A 536 -14.92 8.61 28.97
C ASP A 536 -13.75 7.72 29.41
N ILE A 537 -13.80 6.40 29.18
CA ILE A 537 -12.70 5.48 29.54
C ILE A 537 -11.42 5.76 28.74
N PHE A 538 -11.52 6.10 27.45
CA PHE A 538 -10.34 6.54 26.69
C PHE A 538 -9.76 7.84 27.27
N GLN A 539 -10.59 8.78 27.74
CA GLN A 539 -10.10 9.99 28.40
C GLN A 539 -9.42 9.67 29.75
N GLU A 540 -10.05 8.82 30.59
CA GLU A 540 -9.47 8.31 31.85
C GLU A 540 -8.06 7.72 31.63
N VAL A 541 -7.93 6.81 30.67
CA VAL A 541 -6.67 6.11 30.35
C VAL A 541 -5.62 7.07 29.78
N TYR A 542 -6.03 8.01 28.91
CA TYR A 542 -5.12 9.00 28.35
C TYR A 542 -4.52 9.90 29.44
N GLU A 543 -5.38 10.46 30.31
CA GLU A 543 -4.96 11.39 31.36
C GLU A 543 -4.13 10.70 32.46
N ALA A 544 -4.44 9.45 32.80
CA ALA A 544 -3.72 8.70 33.83
C ALA A 544 -2.36 8.16 33.36
N SER A 545 -2.30 7.57 32.15
CA SER A 545 -1.17 6.68 31.75
C SER A 545 -0.34 7.18 30.56
N TRP A 546 -0.85 8.11 29.74
CA TRP A 546 -0.28 8.39 28.41
C TRP A 546 0.00 9.86 28.09
N LYS A 547 -0.75 10.81 28.63
CA LYS A 547 -0.66 12.24 28.30
C LYS A 547 0.79 12.76 28.26
N SER A 548 1.56 12.59 29.35
CA SER A 548 2.95 13.06 29.42
C SER A 548 3.89 12.36 28.42
N LYS A 549 3.63 11.09 28.07
CA LYS A 549 4.39 10.37 27.04
C LYS A 549 4.06 10.90 25.64
N TYR A 550 2.80 11.25 25.40
CA TYR A 550 2.30 11.79 24.14
C TYR A 550 2.83 13.21 23.89
N GLU A 551 2.70 14.08 24.89
CA GLU A 551 3.23 15.45 24.88
C GLU A 551 4.75 15.45 24.63
N ALA A 552 5.50 14.58 25.33
CA ALA A 552 6.94 14.42 25.12
C ALA A 552 7.33 13.82 23.75
N ALA A 553 6.40 13.13 23.07
CA ALA A 553 6.60 12.56 21.74
C ALA A 553 6.02 13.42 20.61
N GLY A 554 5.44 14.60 20.91
CA GLY A 554 4.85 15.50 19.92
C GLY A 554 3.55 15.00 19.28
N ILE A 555 2.86 14.06 19.92
CA ILE A 555 1.60 13.45 19.44
C ILE A 555 0.44 13.72 20.41
N TRP A 556 -0.79 13.53 19.94
CA TRP A 556 -1.99 13.79 20.72
C TRP A 556 -3.03 12.67 20.59
N TYR A 557 -3.94 12.62 21.55
CA TYR A 557 -5.21 11.89 21.47
C TYR A 557 -6.35 12.89 21.22
N GLU A 558 -7.28 12.58 20.33
CA GLU A 558 -8.51 13.34 20.11
C GLU A 558 -9.71 12.40 20.00
N HIS A 559 -10.84 12.76 20.62
CA HIS A 559 -12.14 12.14 20.33
C HIS A 559 -12.84 12.91 19.21
N ARG A 560 -13.40 12.18 18.24
CA ARG A 560 -14.23 12.72 17.14
C ARG A 560 -15.55 11.97 17.03
N LEU A 561 -16.52 12.60 16.38
CA LEU A 561 -17.70 11.88 15.94
C LEU A 561 -17.35 11.05 14.70
N ILE A 562 -17.96 9.86 14.56
CA ILE A 562 -17.64 8.90 13.50
C ILE A 562 -17.94 9.42 12.08
N ASP A 563 -18.95 10.27 11.93
CA ASP A 563 -19.30 11.02 10.72
C ASP A 563 -18.24 12.08 10.35
N ASP A 564 -17.81 12.90 11.32
CA ASP A 564 -16.67 13.82 11.14
C ASP A 564 -15.38 13.05 10.83
N MET A 565 -15.19 11.87 11.42
CA MET A 565 -13.95 11.09 11.25
C MET A 565 -13.85 10.41 9.88
N VAL A 566 -14.93 9.88 9.29
CA VAL A 566 -14.91 9.40 7.89
C VAL A 566 -14.66 10.54 6.89
N ALA A 567 -15.23 11.72 7.15
CA ALA A 567 -15.01 12.91 6.32
C ALA A 567 -13.58 13.47 6.48
N TYR A 568 -13.05 13.48 7.71
CA TYR A 568 -11.66 13.84 7.98
C TYR A 568 -10.70 12.86 7.30
N ALA A 569 -10.97 11.55 7.37
CA ALA A 569 -10.14 10.53 6.75
C ALA A 569 -9.95 10.81 5.24
N LEU A 570 -11.03 11.08 4.50
CA LEU A 570 -10.95 11.43 3.07
C LEU A 570 -10.16 12.70 2.76
N LYS A 571 -10.14 13.69 3.65
CA LYS A 571 -9.35 14.93 3.51
C LYS A 571 -7.88 14.76 3.91
N SER A 572 -7.61 13.84 4.83
CA SER A 572 -6.29 13.66 5.43
C SER A 572 -5.27 13.11 4.43
N GLU A 573 -3.99 13.30 4.71
CA GLU A 573 -2.91 12.57 4.03
C GLU A 573 -2.66 11.16 4.62
N GLY A 574 -3.40 10.77 5.66
CA GLY A 574 -3.10 9.63 6.53
C GLY A 574 -2.09 9.96 7.65
N GLY A 575 -1.42 8.93 8.18
CA GLY A 575 -0.38 9.08 9.22
C GLY A 575 -0.90 9.11 10.66
N TYR A 576 -1.99 8.39 10.96
CA TYR A 576 -2.59 8.33 12.29
C TYR A 576 -3.18 6.95 12.62
N VAL A 577 -3.43 6.72 13.90
CA VAL A 577 -4.19 5.56 14.39
C VAL A 577 -5.64 5.97 14.66
N TRP A 578 -6.59 5.12 14.26
CA TRP A 578 -8.03 5.37 14.34
C TRP A 578 -8.71 4.23 15.12
N ALA A 579 -9.04 4.47 16.38
CA ALA A 579 -9.78 3.56 17.23
C ALA A 579 -11.28 3.59 16.89
N CYS A 580 -11.82 2.43 16.55
CA CYS A 580 -13.22 2.19 16.19
C CYS A 580 -13.85 1.09 17.06
N LYS A 581 -15.16 1.17 17.31
CA LYS A 581 -15.95 0.07 17.86
C LYS A 581 -15.87 -1.17 16.95
N ASN A 582 -16.29 -2.33 17.44
CA ASN A 582 -16.08 -3.60 16.73
C ASN A 582 -16.84 -3.69 15.39
N TYR A 583 -18.04 -3.11 15.30
CA TYR A 583 -18.77 -2.97 14.04
C TYR A 583 -18.13 -1.92 13.12
N ASP A 584 -17.89 -0.72 13.63
CA ASP A 584 -17.35 0.40 12.84
C ASP A 584 -15.98 0.06 12.24
N GLY A 585 -15.10 -0.53 13.06
CA GLY A 585 -13.76 -0.95 12.66
C GLY A 585 -13.71 -2.17 11.75
N ASP A 586 -14.83 -2.88 11.56
CA ASP A 586 -14.99 -3.87 10.50
C ASP A 586 -15.14 -3.12 9.17
N VAL A 587 -16.26 -2.40 9.03
CA VAL A 587 -16.68 -1.71 7.79
C VAL A 587 -15.66 -0.66 7.35
N GLN A 588 -15.15 0.16 8.27
CA GLN A 588 -14.17 1.20 7.93
C GLN A 588 -12.81 0.62 7.53
N SER A 589 -12.44 -0.58 8.00
CA SER A 589 -11.16 -1.19 7.63
C SER A 589 -11.17 -1.76 6.22
N ASP A 590 -12.27 -2.37 5.77
CA ASP A 590 -12.43 -2.84 4.39
C ASP A 590 -12.60 -1.65 3.41
N PHE A 591 -13.25 -0.56 3.86
CA PHE A 591 -13.24 0.73 3.16
C PHE A 591 -11.81 1.28 2.97
N LEU A 592 -11.02 1.43 4.04
CA LEU A 592 -9.63 1.91 3.93
C LEU A 592 -8.82 1.00 2.99
N ALA A 593 -8.87 -0.30 3.21
CA ALA A 593 -8.17 -1.30 2.40
C ALA A 593 -8.45 -1.14 0.90
N GLN A 594 -9.72 -0.95 0.55
CA GLN A 594 -10.12 -0.72 -0.82
C GLN A 594 -9.70 0.66 -1.33
N GLY A 595 -9.71 1.70 -0.49
CA GLY A 595 -9.29 3.06 -0.86
C GLY A 595 -7.77 3.19 -1.10
N PHE A 596 -6.96 2.38 -0.39
CA PHE A 596 -5.53 2.20 -0.65
C PHE A 596 -5.23 1.27 -1.84
N GLY A 597 -6.23 0.55 -2.35
CA GLY A 597 -6.16 -0.21 -3.60
C GLY A 597 -6.95 -1.53 -3.54
N SER A 598 -6.64 -2.42 -2.60
CA SER A 598 -7.25 -3.76 -2.52
C SER A 598 -7.29 -4.28 -1.08
N LEU A 599 -8.33 -5.06 -0.76
CA LEU A 599 -8.42 -5.86 0.48
C LEU A 599 -7.18 -6.75 0.72
N GLY A 600 -6.48 -7.15 -0.35
CA GLY A 600 -5.23 -7.92 -0.28
C GLY A 600 -3.98 -7.10 0.09
N LEU A 601 -4.07 -5.77 0.16
CA LEU A 601 -2.98 -4.85 0.52
C LEU A 601 -3.13 -4.32 1.95
N MET A 602 -3.51 -5.18 2.90
CA MET A 602 -3.59 -4.84 4.32
C MET A 602 -2.84 -5.86 5.18
N THR A 603 -2.25 -5.39 6.27
CA THR A 603 -1.93 -6.22 7.44
C THR A 603 -3.16 -6.36 8.33
N SER A 604 -3.23 -7.42 9.15
CA SER A 604 -4.20 -7.56 10.23
C SER A 604 -3.50 -8.27 11.39
N VAL A 605 -3.37 -7.58 12.53
CA VAL A 605 -2.68 -8.09 13.72
C VAL A 605 -3.55 -7.82 14.94
N LEU A 606 -4.01 -8.87 15.62
CA LEU A 606 -4.56 -8.76 16.95
C LEU A 606 -3.40 -8.60 17.94
N VAL A 607 -3.49 -7.57 18.80
CA VAL A 607 -2.56 -7.31 19.90
C VAL A 607 -3.32 -7.45 21.22
N CYS A 608 -2.84 -8.32 22.09
CA CYS A 608 -3.42 -8.53 23.43
C CYS A 608 -3.09 -7.36 24.38
N PRO A 609 -3.84 -7.22 25.50
CA PRO A 609 -3.62 -6.11 26.44
C PRO A 609 -2.30 -6.20 27.23
N ASP A 610 -1.58 -7.33 27.13
CA ASP A 610 -0.24 -7.53 27.70
C ASP A 610 0.88 -6.86 26.87
N GLY A 611 0.56 -6.35 25.67
CA GLY A 611 1.53 -5.80 24.71
C GLY A 611 2.53 -6.83 24.14
N LYS A 612 2.36 -8.11 24.48
CA LYS A 612 3.34 -9.18 24.26
C LYS A 612 2.77 -10.32 23.42
N THR A 613 1.49 -10.65 23.58
CA THR A 613 0.83 -11.71 22.82
C THR A 613 0.17 -11.13 21.56
N ILE A 614 0.44 -11.72 20.39
CA ILE A 614 -0.22 -11.34 19.13
C ILE A 614 -0.76 -12.55 18.35
N GLU A 615 -1.78 -12.29 17.53
CA GLU A 615 -2.12 -13.11 16.37
C GLU A 615 -2.03 -12.27 15.10
N ALA A 616 -1.15 -12.66 14.18
CA ALA A 616 -1.11 -12.08 12.83
C ALA A 616 -1.99 -12.91 11.88
N GLU A 617 -2.94 -12.27 11.19
CA GLU A 617 -3.89 -12.96 10.31
C GLU A 617 -3.93 -12.35 8.90
N ALA A 618 -4.31 -13.15 7.91
CA ALA A 618 -4.58 -12.64 6.56
C ALA A 618 -5.78 -11.68 6.59
N ALA A 619 -5.59 -10.43 6.16
CA ALA A 619 -6.61 -9.39 6.24
C ALA A 619 -7.84 -9.61 5.32
N HIS A 620 -7.70 -10.42 4.28
CA HIS A 620 -8.78 -10.69 3.31
C HIS A 620 -9.75 -11.79 3.79
N GLY A 621 -10.98 -11.76 3.30
CA GLY A 621 -11.98 -12.82 3.50
C GLY A 621 -11.66 -14.14 2.78
N THR A 622 -12.67 -15.00 2.69
CA THR A 622 -12.61 -16.31 2.02
C THR A 622 -12.68 -16.17 0.49
N VAL A 623 -12.09 -17.10 -0.25
CA VAL A 623 -11.90 -16.97 -1.72
C VAL A 623 -12.56 -18.13 -2.48
N THR A 624 -13.79 -18.46 -2.08
CA THR A 624 -14.61 -19.57 -2.61
C THR A 624 -14.74 -19.58 -4.13
N ARG A 625 -14.88 -18.41 -4.77
CA ARG A 625 -14.98 -18.31 -6.24
C ARG A 625 -13.74 -18.88 -6.93
N HIS A 626 -12.54 -18.63 -6.41
CA HIS A 626 -11.31 -19.16 -6.99
C HIS A 626 -11.13 -20.64 -6.63
N TYR A 627 -11.54 -21.06 -5.43
CA TYR A 627 -11.51 -22.48 -5.06
C TYR A 627 -12.37 -23.35 -5.99
N ARG A 628 -13.60 -22.91 -6.29
CA ARG A 628 -14.51 -23.60 -7.23
C ARG A 628 -14.04 -23.59 -8.69
N VAL A 629 -13.04 -22.76 -9.03
CA VAL A 629 -12.33 -22.80 -10.32
C VAL A 629 -11.12 -23.74 -10.25
N HIS A 630 -10.33 -23.68 -9.18
CA HIS A 630 -9.21 -24.58 -8.91
C HIS A 630 -9.64 -26.07 -8.86
N GLN A 631 -10.77 -26.38 -8.19
CA GLN A 631 -11.37 -27.72 -8.16
C GLN A 631 -11.75 -28.24 -9.56
N LYS A 632 -11.93 -27.36 -10.55
CA LYS A 632 -12.21 -27.69 -11.95
C LYS A 632 -10.96 -27.66 -12.85
N GLY A 633 -9.77 -27.54 -12.27
CA GLY A 633 -8.50 -27.42 -12.98
C GLY A 633 -8.27 -26.08 -13.68
N GLY A 634 -9.10 -25.06 -13.44
CA GLY A 634 -9.00 -23.76 -14.09
C GLY A 634 -7.99 -22.82 -13.42
N GLU A 635 -7.51 -21.83 -14.19
CA GLU A 635 -6.58 -20.82 -13.70
C GLU A 635 -7.21 -19.88 -12.65
N THR A 636 -6.40 -19.46 -11.67
CA THR A 636 -6.85 -18.62 -10.54
C THR A 636 -5.83 -17.53 -10.22
N SER A 637 -6.29 -16.31 -9.95
CA SER A 637 -5.44 -15.19 -9.55
C SER A 637 -5.94 -14.58 -8.24
N THR A 638 -5.52 -15.17 -7.11
CA THR A 638 -5.82 -14.70 -5.75
C THR A 638 -4.66 -13.86 -5.24
N ASN A 639 -4.94 -12.65 -4.72
CA ASN A 639 -3.93 -11.81 -4.09
C ASN A 639 -3.43 -12.45 -2.78
N SER A 640 -2.16 -12.84 -2.74
CA SER A 640 -1.54 -13.51 -1.59
C SER A 640 -0.82 -12.56 -0.63
N ILE A 641 -0.78 -11.25 -0.90
CA ILE A 641 0.09 -10.30 -0.18
C ILE A 641 -0.27 -10.24 1.31
N ALA A 642 -1.53 -10.00 1.67
CA ALA A 642 -1.98 -10.04 3.06
C ALA A 642 -1.70 -11.40 3.77
N SER A 643 -1.70 -12.52 3.04
CA SER A 643 -1.33 -13.83 3.59
C SER A 643 0.18 -13.96 3.84
N ILE A 644 1.04 -13.35 3.01
CA ILE A 644 2.49 -13.31 3.26
C ILE A 644 2.80 -12.35 4.42
N PHE A 645 2.13 -11.20 4.46
CA PHE A 645 2.29 -10.22 5.53
C PHE A 645 1.80 -10.73 6.90
N ALA A 646 0.84 -11.67 6.93
CA ALA A 646 0.50 -12.38 8.17
C ALA A 646 1.72 -13.16 8.73
N TRP A 647 2.45 -13.89 7.88
CA TRP A 647 3.67 -14.59 8.27
C TRP A 647 4.77 -13.62 8.73
N THR A 648 5.07 -12.57 7.95
CA THR A 648 6.14 -11.64 8.32
C THR A 648 5.84 -10.88 9.61
N ARG A 649 4.58 -10.52 9.89
CA ARG A 649 4.21 -9.80 11.12
C ARG A 649 4.25 -10.69 12.36
N GLY A 650 3.89 -11.96 12.25
CA GLY A 650 4.10 -12.95 13.31
C GLY A 650 5.59 -13.15 13.61
N LEU A 651 6.37 -13.47 12.58
CA LEU A 651 7.82 -13.72 12.68
C LEU A 651 8.60 -12.47 13.15
N ALA A 652 8.20 -11.26 12.76
CA ALA A 652 8.83 -10.02 13.22
C ALA A 652 8.55 -9.75 14.71
N HIS A 653 7.41 -10.19 15.24
CA HIS A 653 7.12 -10.10 16.67
C HIS A 653 7.83 -11.20 17.47
N ARG A 654 7.89 -12.44 16.95
CA ARG A 654 8.79 -13.49 17.46
C ARG A 654 10.23 -12.98 17.53
N ALA A 655 10.70 -12.30 16.48
CA ALA A 655 12.03 -11.70 16.45
C ALA A 655 12.24 -10.63 17.56
N LYS A 656 11.25 -9.78 17.85
CA LYS A 656 11.31 -8.84 18.98
C LYS A 656 11.33 -9.54 20.34
N LEU A 657 10.53 -10.58 20.54
CA LEU A 657 10.44 -11.32 21.81
C LEU A 657 11.70 -12.13 22.12
N ASP A 658 12.41 -12.57 21.09
CA ASP A 658 13.58 -13.45 21.17
C ASP A 658 14.92 -12.71 20.86
N ASP A 659 14.90 -11.37 20.73
CA ASP A 659 16.02 -10.49 20.29
C ASP A 659 16.74 -10.95 18.99
N ASN A 660 15.99 -11.62 18.11
CA ASN A 660 16.52 -12.24 16.90
C ASN A 660 16.52 -11.26 15.72
N SER A 661 17.48 -10.33 15.75
CA SER A 661 17.73 -9.34 14.68
C SER A 661 17.82 -9.93 13.27
N LYS A 662 18.32 -11.16 13.10
CA LYS A 662 18.38 -11.83 11.79
C LYS A 662 16.99 -12.24 11.27
N LEU A 663 16.12 -12.74 12.15
CA LEU A 663 14.75 -13.08 11.78
C LEU A 663 13.95 -11.83 11.42
N LEU A 664 14.16 -10.72 12.14
CA LEU A 664 13.59 -9.41 11.79
C LEU A 664 14.05 -8.97 10.38
N GLU A 665 15.35 -8.98 10.11
CA GLU A 665 15.91 -8.60 8.81
C GLU A 665 15.36 -9.48 7.66
N PHE A 666 15.14 -10.78 7.90
CA PHE A 666 14.47 -11.67 6.94
C PHE A 666 13.02 -11.24 6.67
N THR A 667 12.24 -10.89 7.69
CA THR A 667 10.85 -10.45 7.50
C THR A 667 10.77 -9.14 6.72
N GLU A 668 11.65 -8.18 7.00
CA GLU A 668 11.76 -6.92 6.27
C GLU A 668 12.13 -7.16 4.79
N LYS A 669 13.08 -8.06 4.52
CA LYS A 669 13.46 -8.48 3.16
C LYS A 669 12.30 -9.15 2.42
N LEU A 670 11.50 -9.99 3.10
CA LEU A 670 10.36 -10.68 2.47
C LEU A 670 9.20 -9.72 2.15
N GLU A 671 8.89 -8.77 3.03
CA GLU A 671 7.93 -7.70 2.74
C GLU A 671 8.40 -6.80 1.59
N ALA A 672 9.68 -6.40 1.60
CA ALA A 672 10.28 -5.61 0.54
C ALA A 672 10.30 -6.35 -0.81
N ALA A 673 10.52 -7.67 -0.82
CA ALA A 673 10.45 -8.51 -2.02
C ALA A 673 9.02 -8.60 -2.58
N CYS A 674 7.99 -8.64 -1.72
CA CYS A 674 6.59 -8.62 -2.14
C CYS A 674 6.22 -7.29 -2.78
N VAL A 675 6.51 -6.17 -2.11
CA VAL A 675 6.27 -4.82 -2.66
C VAL A 675 7.07 -4.60 -3.94
N GLY A 676 8.34 -4.99 -3.96
CA GLY A 676 9.22 -4.91 -5.13
C GLY A 676 8.74 -5.76 -6.32
N THR A 677 8.08 -6.89 -6.07
CA THR A 677 7.45 -7.71 -7.13
C THR A 677 6.30 -6.96 -7.78
N VAL A 678 5.40 -6.35 -6.99
CA VAL A 678 4.31 -5.50 -7.51
C VAL A 678 4.88 -4.29 -8.25
N GLU A 679 5.88 -3.60 -7.69
CA GLU A 679 6.57 -2.45 -8.29
C GLU A 679 7.39 -2.80 -9.55
N SER A 680 7.64 -4.09 -9.81
CA SER A 680 8.22 -4.59 -11.08
C SER A 680 7.19 -4.83 -12.19
N GLY A 681 5.90 -4.63 -11.90
CA GLY A 681 4.79 -4.88 -12.83
C GLY A 681 4.20 -6.30 -12.77
N LYS A 682 4.64 -7.14 -11.83
CA LYS A 682 4.12 -8.50 -11.63
C LYS A 682 3.11 -8.51 -10.49
N MET A 683 1.84 -8.69 -10.81
CA MET A 683 0.75 -8.55 -9.83
C MET A 683 -0.46 -9.43 -10.15
N THR A 684 -1.35 -9.61 -9.18
CA THR A 684 -2.59 -10.39 -9.33
C THR A 684 -3.70 -9.60 -10.01
N LYS A 685 -4.72 -10.32 -10.52
CA LYS A 685 -5.77 -9.76 -11.39
C LYS A 685 -6.55 -8.60 -10.74
N ASP A 686 -6.72 -8.62 -9.41
CA ASP A 686 -7.31 -7.50 -8.68
C ASP A 686 -6.48 -6.21 -8.84
N LEU A 687 -5.18 -6.28 -8.57
CA LEU A 687 -4.24 -5.16 -8.69
C LEU A 687 -4.13 -4.65 -10.14
N ALA A 688 -4.12 -5.57 -11.11
CA ALA A 688 -4.12 -5.20 -12.52
C ALA A 688 -5.39 -4.45 -12.95
N LEU A 689 -6.56 -4.79 -12.40
CA LEU A 689 -7.81 -4.08 -12.68
C LEU A 689 -7.83 -2.68 -12.04
N ILE A 690 -7.27 -2.52 -10.84
CA ILE A 690 -7.21 -1.23 -10.11
C ILE A 690 -6.39 -0.17 -10.88
N ILE A 691 -5.39 -0.58 -11.66
CA ILE A 691 -4.60 0.31 -12.55
C ILE A 691 -5.45 0.94 -13.67
N HIS A 692 -6.70 0.50 -13.88
CA HIS A 692 -7.59 0.94 -14.94
C HIS A 692 -8.93 1.56 -14.48
N GLY A 693 -9.08 1.90 -13.17
CA GLY A 693 -10.22 2.65 -12.59
C GLY A 693 -11.40 1.79 -12.08
N SER A 694 -12.42 2.29 -11.34
CA SER A 694 -12.68 3.62 -10.73
C SER A 694 -14.09 3.68 -10.07
N ASN A 695 -14.41 4.28 -8.90
CA ASN A 695 -13.57 4.83 -7.81
C ASN A 695 -14.27 5.30 -6.44
N PRO A 696 -15.46 6.00 -6.35
CA PRO A 696 -15.90 6.86 -5.10
C PRO A 696 -18.53 7.04 -3.58
N ASN A 697 -18.79 7.21 -2.18
CA ASN A 697 -19.89 8.01 -1.46
C ASN A 697 -21.33 7.43 -0.98
N GLY A 698 -22.24 7.84 0.02
CA GLY A 698 -22.58 8.93 1.08
C GLY A 698 -24.16 9.28 1.41
N THR A 699 -24.91 9.96 2.38
CA THR A 699 -24.93 11.02 3.54
C THR A 699 -26.22 11.09 4.52
N ILE A 700 -26.23 11.79 5.72
CA ILE A 700 -27.17 11.74 6.96
C ILE A 700 -28.21 12.87 7.38
N ARG A 701 -29.46 12.53 7.85
CA ARG A 701 -30.51 13.40 8.56
C ARG A 701 -31.03 12.82 9.94
N ASN A 702 -32.05 13.36 10.65
CA ASN A 702 -33.22 12.56 11.19
C ASN A 702 -34.37 13.35 11.88
N ILE A 703 -35.66 13.19 11.45
CA ILE A 703 -36.92 13.32 12.28
C ILE A 703 -38.10 12.48 11.71
N LEU A 704 -38.51 12.66 10.44
CA LEU A 704 -39.77 12.08 9.90
C LEU A 704 -39.70 10.56 9.64
N ASN A 705 -40.88 9.91 9.61
CA ASN A 705 -41.02 8.47 9.39
C ASN A 705 -40.98 8.09 7.89
N GLY A 706 -39.83 8.29 7.25
CA GLY A 706 -39.64 8.02 5.82
C GLY A 706 -38.17 7.75 5.46
N THR A 707 -37.86 7.78 4.17
CA THR A 707 -36.52 7.47 3.66
C THR A 707 -35.79 8.73 3.26
N VAL A 708 -34.61 8.97 3.85
CA VAL A 708 -33.74 10.10 3.52
C VAL A 708 -32.91 9.73 2.30
N PHE A 709 -33.27 10.28 1.14
CA PHE A 709 -32.46 10.19 -0.07
C PHE A 709 -31.47 11.33 -0.13
N ARG A 710 -30.20 10.97 -0.33
CA ARG A 710 -29.08 11.91 -0.43
C ARG A 710 -28.35 11.69 -1.73
N GLU A 711 -28.15 12.77 -2.48
CA GLU A 711 -27.56 12.75 -3.82
C GLU A 711 -26.66 13.99 -4.02
N PRO A 712 -25.47 13.85 -4.65
CA PRO A 712 -24.45 14.90 -4.71
C PRO A 712 -24.76 15.98 -5.74
N ILE A 713 -24.28 17.19 -5.45
CA ILE A 713 -24.35 18.36 -6.33
C ILE A 713 -23.03 18.44 -7.10
N ILE A 714 -23.06 18.11 -8.39
CA ILE A 714 -21.85 17.97 -9.21
C ILE A 714 -21.53 19.29 -9.93
N CYS A 715 -20.51 20.01 -9.45
CA CYS A 715 -19.88 21.13 -10.16
C CYS A 715 -18.65 20.60 -10.93
N LYS A 716 -18.53 20.89 -12.23
CA LYS A 716 -17.49 20.30 -13.11
C LYS A 716 -16.05 20.65 -12.70
N ASN A 717 -15.83 21.80 -12.07
CA ASN A 717 -14.51 22.29 -11.67
C ASN A 717 -14.11 21.95 -10.22
N VAL A 718 -15.01 21.36 -9.42
CA VAL A 718 -14.65 20.83 -8.10
C VAL A 718 -14.14 19.40 -8.28
N PRO A 719 -12.86 19.11 -8.01
CA PRO A 719 -12.33 17.76 -8.14
C PRO A 719 -12.82 16.91 -6.98
N LYS A 720 -13.21 15.68 -7.29
CA LYS A 720 -13.65 14.68 -6.32
C LYS A 720 -12.39 14.15 -5.63
N LEU A 721 -12.36 14.13 -4.29
CA LEU A 721 -11.19 13.65 -3.50
C LEU A 721 -10.83 12.19 -3.80
N VAL A 722 -11.79 11.49 -4.39
CA VAL A 722 -11.76 10.10 -4.77
C VAL A 722 -12.31 10.16 -6.23
N PRO A 723 -11.50 10.00 -7.30
CA PRO A 723 -11.78 10.69 -8.59
C PRO A 723 -13.04 10.31 -9.41
N GLY A 724 -13.24 9.03 -9.74
CA GLY A 724 -14.14 8.60 -10.83
C GLY A 724 -15.59 8.16 -10.52
N TRP A 725 -16.36 8.82 -9.63
CA TRP A 725 -17.84 8.63 -9.54
C TRP A 725 -18.36 9.61 -10.59
N THR A 726 -18.23 9.19 -11.85
CA THR A 726 -18.66 9.95 -13.03
C THR A 726 -20.18 10.14 -13.01
N LYS A 727 -20.88 9.22 -12.33
CA LYS A 727 -22.30 9.24 -12.03
C LYS A 727 -22.50 9.45 -10.52
N PRO A 728 -23.55 10.18 -10.08
CA PRO A 728 -23.93 10.25 -8.67
C PRO A 728 -24.29 8.85 -8.11
N ILE A 729 -24.11 8.67 -6.81
CA ILE A 729 -24.78 7.63 -6.03
C ILE A 729 -25.87 8.28 -5.20
N CYS A 730 -26.93 7.53 -4.88
CA CYS A 730 -27.98 8.01 -4.01
C CYS A 730 -28.18 7.05 -2.83
N ILE A 731 -27.69 7.40 -1.62
CA ILE A 731 -28.06 6.62 -0.43
C ILE A 731 -29.49 6.94 -0.05
N GLY A 732 -30.30 5.90 0.10
CA GLY A 732 -31.58 5.92 0.78
C GLY A 732 -31.39 5.41 2.21
N ARG A 733 -31.62 6.26 3.19
CA ARG A 733 -31.48 5.92 4.61
C ARG A 733 -32.83 5.76 5.30
N HIS A 734 -33.01 4.62 5.97
CA HIS A 734 -34.11 4.38 6.88
C HIS A 734 -34.06 5.36 8.08
N ALA A 735 -34.96 6.35 8.15
CA ALA A 735 -34.95 7.35 9.22
C ALA A 735 -35.70 6.91 10.50
N PHE A 736 -35.86 5.59 10.72
CA PHE A 736 -36.56 5.00 11.85
C PHE A 736 -35.65 4.03 12.64
N GLY A 737 -36.04 3.75 13.88
CA GLY A 737 -35.45 2.70 14.73
C GLY A 737 -33.92 2.76 14.89
N ASP A 738 -33.31 1.57 15.00
CA ASP A 738 -31.86 1.33 15.00
C ASP A 738 -31.14 2.13 16.12
N GLN A 739 -29.81 2.31 16.04
CA GLN A 739 -29.02 3.03 17.06
C GLN A 739 -29.56 4.45 17.36
N TYR A 740 -30.29 5.05 16.43
CA TYR A 740 -30.92 6.37 16.56
C TYR A 740 -32.19 6.40 17.43
N ARG A 741 -32.77 5.24 17.76
CA ARG A 741 -33.85 5.09 18.75
C ARG A 741 -33.54 4.02 19.80
N ALA A 742 -32.26 3.81 20.10
CA ALA A 742 -31.82 2.85 21.10
C ALA A 742 -32.05 3.35 22.54
N THR A 743 -32.41 2.42 23.42
CA THR A 743 -32.36 2.61 24.88
C THR A 743 -31.02 2.10 25.37
N ASP A 744 -30.14 2.99 25.86
CA ASP A 744 -28.82 2.66 26.38
C ASP A 744 -28.73 2.70 27.92
N ALA A 745 -27.72 2.06 28.49
CA ALA A 745 -27.45 1.98 29.92
C ALA A 745 -25.94 1.88 30.20
N VAL A 746 -25.48 2.51 31.28
CA VAL A 746 -24.20 2.14 31.93
C VAL A 746 -24.55 1.09 32.97
N ILE A 747 -23.86 -0.05 32.91
CA ILE A 747 -24.00 -1.17 33.83
C ILE A 747 -22.93 -1.04 34.92
N LYS A 748 -23.31 -1.25 36.18
CA LYS A 748 -22.42 -1.14 37.34
C LYS A 748 -22.33 -2.47 38.07
N GLY A 749 -21.11 -2.96 38.25
CA GLY A 749 -20.81 -4.21 38.93
C GLY A 749 -21.35 -5.46 38.21
N PRO A 750 -21.30 -6.63 38.88
CA PRO A 750 -21.78 -7.88 38.34
C PRO A 750 -23.31 -7.99 38.41
N GLY A 751 -23.90 -8.60 37.40
CA GLY A 751 -25.34 -8.80 37.26
C GLY A 751 -25.76 -9.31 35.88
N LYS A 752 -27.00 -9.77 35.75
CA LYS A 752 -27.54 -10.33 34.51
C LYS A 752 -28.28 -9.27 33.70
N LEU A 753 -28.02 -9.22 32.39
CA LEU A 753 -28.71 -8.39 31.41
C LEU A 753 -29.62 -9.27 30.54
N THR A 754 -30.90 -8.92 30.48
CA THR A 754 -31.96 -9.65 29.75
C THR A 754 -32.70 -8.71 28.81
N LEU A 755 -33.02 -9.18 27.60
CA LEU A 755 -33.96 -8.55 26.67
C LEU A 755 -35.29 -9.31 26.74
N THR A 756 -36.37 -8.58 26.98
CA THR A 756 -37.68 -9.13 27.31
C THR A 756 -38.71 -8.61 26.32
N PHE A 757 -39.51 -9.50 25.72
CA PHE A 757 -40.71 -9.13 24.98
C PHE A 757 -41.94 -9.76 25.63
N GLU A 758 -42.94 -8.93 25.94
CA GLU A 758 -44.21 -9.34 26.52
C GLU A 758 -45.34 -9.02 25.53
N GLY A 759 -45.78 -10.05 24.80
CA GLY A 759 -46.84 -9.97 23.79
C GLY A 759 -48.08 -10.76 24.20
N LYS A 760 -49.11 -10.76 23.35
CA LYS A 760 -50.37 -11.49 23.61
C LYS A 760 -50.19 -12.99 23.85
N ASP A 761 -49.21 -13.59 23.18
CA ASP A 761 -48.92 -15.03 23.25
C ASP A 761 -48.00 -15.39 24.43
N GLY A 762 -47.62 -14.41 25.27
CA GLY A 762 -46.84 -14.59 26.49
C GLY A 762 -45.55 -13.77 26.55
N LYS A 763 -44.76 -14.05 27.59
CA LYS A 763 -43.49 -13.37 27.89
C LYS A 763 -42.30 -14.21 27.40
N THR A 764 -41.46 -13.60 26.57
CA THR A 764 -40.19 -14.18 26.10
C THR A 764 -39.03 -13.38 26.71
N GLU A 765 -38.25 -14.02 27.58
CA GLU A 765 -37.01 -13.45 28.13
C GLU A 765 -35.80 -14.11 27.48
N THR A 766 -34.84 -13.30 27.01
CA THR A 766 -33.58 -13.79 26.41
C THR A 766 -32.39 -13.13 27.12
N GLU A 767 -31.47 -13.92 27.66
CA GLU A 767 -30.24 -13.38 28.23
C GLU A 767 -29.37 -12.74 27.13
N VAL A 768 -28.86 -11.55 27.42
CA VAL A 768 -27.95 -10.80 26.55
C VAL A 768 -26.52 -11.02 27.02
N PHE A 769 -26.27 -10.84 28.32
CA PHE A 769 -24.98 -11.10 28.96
C PHE A 769 -25.10 -11.17 30.48
N THR A 770 -24.22 -11.92 31.13
CA THR A 770 -24.00 -11.81 32.58
C THR A 770 -22.65 -11.13 32.84
N PHE A 771 -22.69 -9.93 33.41
CA PHE A 771 -21.51 -9.17 33.81
C PHE A 771 -20.91 -9.76 35.08
N THR A 772 -19.59 -9.94 35.11
CA THR A 772 -18.86 -10.55 36.23
C THR A 772 -17.86 -9.59 36.92
N GLY A 773 -17.57 -8.44 36.31
CA GLY A 773 -16.53 -7.50 36.75
C GLY A 773 -17.08 -6.14 37.20
N GLU A 774 -16.39 -5.06 36.81
CA GLU A 774 -16.69 -3.67 37.21
C GLU A 774 -17.99 -3.14 36.60
N GLY A 775 -18.43 -3.70 35.47
CA GLY A 775 -19.65 -3.32 34.76
C GLY A 775 -19.40 -3.13 33.27
N GLY A 776 -19.99 -2.08 32.68
CA GLY A 776 -19.86 -1.82 31.25
C GLY A 776 -20.95 -0.93 30.68
N VAL A 777 -21.29 -1.17 29.42
CA VAL A 777 -22.43 -0.54 28.74
C VAL A 777 -23.29 -1.57 28.03
N ALA A 778 -24.58 -1.27 27.96
CA ALA A 778 -25.59 -2.04 27.25
C ALA A 778 -26.49 -1.10 26.43
N MET A 779 -27.00 -1.56 25.30
CA MET A 779 -28.05 -0.86 24.56
C MET A 779 -28.96 -1.85 23.83
N ALA A 780 -30.25 -1.52 23.77
CA ALA A 780 -31.26 -2.26 23.02
C ALA A 780 -31.92 -1.34 21.98
N MET A 781 -32.18 -1.87 20.80
CA MET A 781 -32.75 -1.12 19.67
C MET A 781 -33.71 -1.98 18.83
N TYR A 782 -34.58 -1.33 18.07
CA TYR A 782 -35.71 -1.95 17.39
C TYR A 782 -35.95 -1.34 16.00
N ASN A 783 -36.72 -2.04 15.16
CA ASN A 783 -37.37 -1.52 13.96
C ASN A 783 -38.72 -2.23 13.81
N THR A 784 -39.71 -1.62 13.13
CA THR A 784 -41.00 -2.28 12.86
C THR A 784 -41.03 -2.86 11.45
N ASP A 785 -41.77 -3.96 11.25
CA ASP A 785 -41.93 -4.54 9.89
C ASP A 785 -42.57 -3.52 8.94
N GLU A 786 -43.48 -2.68 9.44
CA GLU A 786 -44.08 -1.54 8.72
C GLU A 786 -43.03 -0.53 8.24
N SER A 787 -42.10 -0.09 9.11
CA SER A 787 -41.10 0.91 8.72
C SER A 787 -40.09 0.34 7.72
N ILE A 788 -39.72 -0.93 7.87
CA ILE A 788 -38.85 -1.65 6.92
C ILE A 788 -39.56 -1.80 5.57
N ARG A 789 -40.85 -2.13 5.54
CA ARG A 789 -41.63 -2.24 4.29
C ARG A 789 -41.79 -0.89 3.60
N ALA A 790 -42.07 0.17 4.36
CA ALA A 790 -42.09 1.56 3.88
C ALA A 790 -40.73 2.01 3.29
N PHE A 791 -39.62 1.59 3.92
CA PHE A 791 -38.27 1.86 3.43
C PHE A 791 -37.93 1.11 2.15
N ALA A 792 -38.38 -0.15 2.02
CA ALA A 792 -38.26 -0.94 0.79
C ALA A 792 -39.03 -0.29 -0.38
N GLU A 793 -40.32 0.01 -0.20
CA GLU A 793 -41.18 0.64 -1.19
C GLU A 793 -40.63 2.01 -1.65
N ALA A 794 -40.21 2.87 -0.71
CA ALA A 794 -39.62 4.16 -1.03
C ALA A 794 -38.29 4.03 -1.79
N SER A 795 -37.43 3.09 -1.40
CA SER A 795 -36.15 2.83 -2.07
C SER A 795 -36.33 2.31 -3.49
N MET A 796 -37.31 1.42 -3.70
CA MET A 796 -37.62 0.88 -5.03
C MET A 796 -38.28 1.90 -5.94
N ASN A 797 -39.19 2.72 -5.41
CA ASN A 797 -39.75 3.82 -6.17
C ASN A 797 -38.67 4.84 -6.61
N THR A 798 -37.75 5.25 -5.73
CA THR A 798 -36.67 6.18 -6.10
C THR A 798 -35.74 5.60 -7.18
N ALA A 799 -35.35 4.34 -7.06
CA ALA A 799 -34.54 3.65 -8.07
C ALA A 799 -35.27 3.51 -9.42
N TYR A 800 -36.55 3.10 -9.40
CA TYR A 800 -37.38 3.01 -10.60
C TYR A 800 -37.65 4.36 -11.27
N GLN A 801 -37.78 5.45 -10.51
CA GLN A 801 -37.90 6.80 -11.06
C GLN A 801 -36.59 7.28 -11.70
N LYS A 802 -35.44 6.98 -11.08
CA LYS A 802 -34.10 7.32 -11.61
C LYS A 802 -33.64 6.42 -12.76
N LYS A 803 -34.29 5.25 -12.96
CA LYS A 803 -33.86 4.18 -13.88
C LYS A 803 -32.47 3.64 -13.53
N TRP A 804 -32.21 3.46 -12.24
CA TRP A 804 -30.97 2.91 -11.70
C TRP A 804 -31.24 1.62 -10.91
N PRO A 805 -30.26 0.70 -10.78
CA PRO A 805 -30.37 -0.44 -9.88
C PRO A 805 -30.40 -0.02 -8.40
N LEU A 806 -30.94 -0.90 -7.56
CA LEU A 806 -31.04 -0.73 -6.10
C LEU A 806 -30.21 -1.80 -5.37
N TYR A 807 -29.38 -1.35 -4.43
CA TYR A 807 -28.64 -2.22 -3.51
C TYR A 807 -29.14 -2.02 -2.09
N LEU A 808 -29.59 -3.08 -1.40
CA LEU A 808 -29.73 -3.06 0.07
C LEU A 808 -28.44 -3.57 0.69
N SER A 809 -27.89 -2.86 1.68
CA SER A 809 -26.75 -3.34 2.46
C SER A 809 -27.08 -3.58 3.94
N THR A 810 -26.78 -4.77 4.44
CA THR A 810 -26.89 -5.12 5.88
C THR A 810 -25.76 -6.08 6.30
N LYS A 811 -25.69 -6.50 7.57
CA LYS A 811 -24.75 -7.49 8.10
C LYS A 811 -25.47 -8.76 8.60
N ASN A 812 -26.39 -9.29 7.80
CA ASN A 812 -27.25 -10.43 8.16
C ASN A 812 -26.50 -11.76 8.43
N THR A 813 -25.23 -11.87 8.06
CA THR A 813 -24.36 -13.00 8.45
C THR A 813 -24.03 -13.00 9.95
N ILE A 814 -24.09 -11.83 10.59
CA ILE A 814 -23.90 -11.63 12.04
C ILE A 814 -25.26 -11.46 12.72
N LEU A 815 -26.04 -10.46 12.28
CA LEU A 815 -27.37 -10.13 12.82
C LEU A 815 -28.48 -10.90 12.07
N LYS A 816 -28.52 -12.21 12.29
CA LYS A 816 -29.32 -13.16 11.49
C LYS A 816 -30.82 -12.89 11.47
N LYS A 817 -31.39 -12.35 12.55
CA LYS A 817 -32.82 -11.98 12.63
C LYS A 817 -33.01 -10.51 12.34
N TYR A 818 -32.21 -9.64 12.97
CA TYR A 818 -32.38 -8.18 12.86
C TYR A 818 -32.13 -7.69 11.42
N ASP A 819 -30.94 -7.95 10.89
CA ASP A 819 -30.56 -7.59 9.52
C ASP A 819 -31.09 -8.59 8.48
N GLY A 820 -31.43 -9.80 8.92
CA GLY A 820 -32.19 -10.78 8.15
C GLY A 820 -33.55 -10.24 7.72
N ARG A 821 -34.37 -9.74 8.66
CA ARG A 821 -35.72 -9.24 8.37
C ARG A 821 -35.72 -8.06 7.40
N PHE A 822 -34.71 -7.19 7.43
CA PHE A 822 -34.51 -6.15 6.41
C PHE A 822 -34.34 -6.74 5.01
N LYS A 823 -33.45 -7.72 4.86
CA LYS A 823 -33.21 -8.44 3.60
C LYS A 823 -34.46 -9.20 3.14
N ASP A 824 -35.15 -9.88 4.06
CA ASP A 824 -36.36 -10.65 3.76
C ASP A 824 -37.52 -9.73 3.30
N ILE A 825 -37.83 -8.65 4.03
CA ILE A 825 -38.91 -7.71 3.65
C ILE A 825 -38.60 -6.98 2.35
N PHE A 826 -37.35 -6.60 2.08
CA PHE A 826 -36.99 -6.06 0.77
C PHE A 826 -37.20 -7.09 -0.35
N GLN A 827 -36.87 -8.37 -0.14
CA GLN A 827 -37.13 -9.41 -1.13
C GLN A 827 -38.64 -9.61 -1.34
N GLU A 828 -39.44 -9.69 -0.27
CA GLU A 828 -40.92 -9.76 -0.32
C GLU A 828 -41.51 -8.61 -1.16
N VAL A 829 -41.09 -7.37 -0.89
CA VAL A 829 -41.57 -6.16 -1.59
C VAL A 829 -41.12 -6.15 -3.06
N TYR A 830 -39.89 -6.58 -3.33
CA TYR A 830 -39.38 -6.65 -4.69
C TYR A 830 -40.21 -7.63 -5.53
N GLU A 831 -40.41 -8.85 -5.04
CA GLU A 831 -41.12 -9.91 -5.76
C GLU A 831 -42.62 -9.61 -5.91
N ALA A 832 -43.27 -9.03 -4.90
CA ALA A 832 -44.69 -8.69 -4.96
C ALA A 832 -45.01 -7.44 -5.80
N SER A 833 -44.23 -6.36 -5.65
CA SER A 833 -44.61 -5.03 -6.13
C SER A 833 -43.76 -4.49 -7.29
N TRP A 834 -42.52 -4.96 -7.49
CA TRP A 834 -41.52 -4.22 -8.30
C TRP A 834 -40.81 -5.02 -9.39
N LYS A 835 -40.61 -6.33 -9.24
CA LYS A 835 -39.82 -7.18 -10.15
C LYS A 835 -40.13 -6.95 -11.63
N SER A 836 -41.39 -7.07 -12.04
CA SER A 836 -41.80 -6.89 -13.45
C SER A 836 -41.60 -5.45 -13.96
N LYS A 837 -41.69 -4.43 -13.08
CA LYS A 837 -41.40 -3.03 -13.42
C LYS A 837 -39.90 -2.80 -13.61
N TYR A 838 -39.09 -3.48 -12.80
CA TYR A 838 -37.63 -3.42 -12.83
C TYR A 838 -37.06 -4.10 -14.08
N GLU A 839 -37.50 -5.33 -14.33
CA GLU A 839 -37.15 -6.11 -15.54
C GLU A 839 -37.53 -5.35 -16.81
N ALA A 840 -38.75 -4.79 -16.88
CA ALA A 840 -39.19 -3.95 -18.00
C ALA A 840 -38.45 -2.60 -18.14
N ALA A 841 -37.74 -2.15 -17.09
CA ALA A 841 -36.93 -0.93 -17.08
C ALA A 841 -35.42 -1.20 -17.20
N GLY A 842 -34.99 -2.46 -17.34
CA GLY A 842 -33.57 -2.83 -17.46
C GLY A 842 -32.74 -2.65 -16.19
N ILE A 843 -33.38 -2.65 -15.01
CA ILE A 843 -32.73 -2.44 -13.70
C ILE A 843 -33.00 -3.63 -12.76
N TRP A 844 -32.19 -3.79 -11.72
CA TRP A 844 -32.29 -4.90 -10.76
C TRP A 844 -32.25 -4.41 -9.31
N TYR A 845 -32.69 -5.30 -8.41
CA TYR A 845 -32.46 -5.23 -6.98
C TYR A 845 -31.41 -6.29 -6.58
N GLU A 846 -30.48 -5.94 -5.69
CA GLU A 846 -29.53 -6.90 -5.08
C GLU A 846 -29.37 -6.59 -3.58
N HIS A 847 -29.22 -7.64 -2.76
CA HIS A 847 -28.74 -7.52 -1.38
C HIS A 847 -27.23 -7.76 -1.32
N ARG A 848 -26.50 -6.93 -0.57
CA ARG A 848 -25.06 -7.05 -0.32
C ARG A 848 -24.75 -6.94 1.16
N LEU A 849 -23.57 -7.43 1.56
CA LEU A 849 -23.03 -7.14 2.88
C LEU A 849 -22.51 -5.69 2.92
N ILE A 850 -22.67 -5.00 4.05
CA ILE A 850 -22.28 -3.59 4.20
C ILE A 850 -20.78 -3.34 3.93
N ASP A 851 -19.92 -4.27 4.35
CA ASP A 851 -18.48 -4.32 4.11
C ASP A 851 -18.12 -4.58 2.63
N ASP A 852 -18.83 -5.49 1.94
CA ASP A 852 -18.71 -5.63 0.48
C ASP A 852 -19.19 -4.36 -0.23
N MET A 853 -20.25 -3.72 0.27
CA MET A 853 -20.87 -2.58 -0.40
C MET A 853 -20.03 -1.30 -0.31
N VAL A 854 -19.34 -1.03 0.81
CA VAL A 854 -18.39 0.11 0.89
C VAL A 854 -17.17 -0.10 -0.02
N ALA A 855 -16.72 -1.35 -0.18
CA ALA A 855 -15.62 -1.70 -1.08
C ALA A 855 -16.06 -1.68 -2.57
N TYR A 856 -17.27 -2.18 -2.87
CA TYR A 856 -17.89 -2.12 -4.19
C TYR A 856 -18.11 -0.67 -4.61
N ALA A 857 -18.63 0.17 -3.71
CA ALA A 857 -18.77 1.59 -3.95
C ALA A 857 -17.44 2.14 -4.44
N LEU A 858 -16.35 1.95 -3.69
CA LEU A 858 -15.02 2.47 -4.03
C LEU A 858 -14.45 1.94 -5.36
N LYS A 859 -15.07 0.95 -5.99
CA LYS A 859 -14.68 0.43 -7.30
C LYS A 859 -15.63 0.82 -8.43
N SER A 860 -16.72 1.51 -8.12
CA SER A 860 -17.81 1.80 -9.04
C SER A 860 -17.74 3.22 -9.63
N GLU A 861 -18.29 3.39 -10.84
CA GLU A 861 -18.50 4.71 -11.45
C GLU A 861 -19.73 5.45 -10.91
N GLY A 862 -20.54 4.76 -10.09
CA GLY A 862 -21.79 5.25 -9.51
C GLY A 862 -23.02 4.88 -10.32
N GLY A 863 -24.09 5.68 -10.23
CA GLY A 863 -25.33 5.49 -10.99
C GLY A 863 -26.27 4.45 -10.38
N TYR A 864 -26.33 4.36 -9.05
CA TYR A 864 -27.22 3.44 -8.32
C TYR A 864 -27.82 4.05 -7.05
N VAL A 865 -28.91 3.44 -6.58
CA VAL A 865 -29.50 3.73 -5.27
C VAL A 865 -28.98 2.70 -4.26
N TRP A 866 -28.63 3.16 -3.07
CA TRP A 866 -28.04 2.33 -2.01
C TRP A 866 -28.85 2.49 -0.72
N ALA A 867 -29.67 1.49 -0.40
CA ALA A 867 -30.46 1.42 0.81
C ALA A 867 -29.60 0.97 2.02
N CYS A 868 -29.54 1.83 3.04
CA CYS A 868 -28.82 1.59 4.30
C CYS A 868 -29.75 1.69 5.53
N LYS A 869 -29.39 0.98 6.62
CA LYS A 869 -29.97 1.19 7.95
C LYS A 869 -29.69 2.63 8.45
N ASN A 870 -30.32 3.01 9.56
CA ASN A 870 -30.26 4.38 10.08
C ASN A 870 -28.84 4.78 10.51
N TYR A 871 -28.07 3.88 11.10
CA TYR A 871 -26.67 4.15 11.45
C TYR A 871 -25.73 4.02 10.25
N ASP A 872 -25.95 3.03 9.38
CA ASP A 872 -25.06 2.81 8.23
C ASP A 872 -25.17 3.93 7.19
N GLY A 873 -26.39 4.37 6.88
CA GLY A 873 -26.63 5.55 6.03
C GLY A 873 -26.35 6.87 6.74
N ASP A 874 -25.75 6.83 7.92
CA ASP A 874 -25.22 7.98 8.65
C ASP A 874 -23.70 8.03 8.56
N VAL A 875 -23.05 6.89 8.82
CA VAL A 875 -21.60 6.75 8.78
C VAL A 875 -21.04 6.52 7.37
N GLN A 876 -21.69 5.74 6.50
CA GLN A 876 -21.26 5.54 5.09
C GLN A 876 -21.56 6.74 4.20
N SER A 877 -21.49 7.91 4.82
CA SER A 877 -22.52 8.89 4.59
C SER A 877 -21.97 10.30 4.60
N ASP A 878 -21.45 10.87 5.68
CA ASP A 878 -20.70 12.14 5.51
C ASP A 878 -19.49 12.00 4.57
N PHE A 879 -19.17 10.74 4.24
CA PHE A 879 -18.60 10.25 2.98
C PHE A 879 -19.06 10.95 1.65
N LEU A 880 -20.34 11.08 1.20
CA LEU A 880 -20.69 11.57 -0.20
C LEU A 880 -20.21 12.96 -0.38
N ALA A 881 -20.76 13.76 0.48
CA ALA A 881 -20.52 15.14 0.56
C ALA A 881 -19.00 15.34 0.52
N GLN A 882 -18.25 14.58 1.33
CA GLN A 882 -16.81 14.75 1.36
C GLN A 882 -16.04 14.22 0.14
N GLY A 883 -16.35 13.03 -0.40
CA GLY A 883 -15.64 12.50 -1.56
C GLY A 883 -15.98 13.22 -2.87
N PHE A 884 -17.20 13.75 -3.02
CA PHE A 884 -17.58 14.61 -4.15
C PHE A 884 -17.03 16.04 -4.03
N GLY A 885 -16.58 16.43 -2.84
CA GLY A 885 -15.79 17.64 -2.59
C GLY A 885 -16.00 18.18 -1.18
N SER A 886 -17.23 18.53 -0.80
CA SER A 886 -17.54 19.14 0.49
C SER A 886 -18.88 18.69 1.05
N LEU A 887 -19.01 18.69 2.39
CA LEU A 887 -20.28 18.52 3.10
C LEU A 887 -21.43 19.34 2.48
N GLY A 888 -21.14 20.57 2.01
CA GLY A 888 -22.12 21.45 1.37
C GLY A 888 -22.54 21.11 -0.07
N LEU A 889 -21.93 20.12 -0.74
CA LEU A 889 -22.27 19.70 -2.11
C LEU A 889 -23.25 18.52 -2.13
N MET A 890 -24.29 18.61 -1.31
CA MET A 890 -25.25 17.54 -1.11
C MET A 890 -26.69 18.03 -1.11
N THR A 891 -27.54 17.31 -1.84
CA THR A 891 -28.99 17.37 -1.65
C THR A 891 -29.42 16.36 -0.60
N SER A 892 -30.49 16.67 0.11
CA SER A 892 -31.11 15.81 1.10
C SER A 892 -32.61 15.96 1.01
N VAL A 893 -33.32 14.87 0.71
CA VAL A 893 -34.77 14.83 0.64
C VAL A 893 -35.27 13.58 1.37
N LEU A 894 -36.03 13.77 2.46
CA LEU A 894 -36.76 12.69 3.10
C LEU A 894 -38.10 12.54 2.37
N VAL A 895 -38.38 11.34 1.90
CA VAL A 895 -39.61 10.98 1.19
C VAL A 895 -40.41 10.00 2.05
N CYS A 896 -41.67 10.34 2.32
CA CYS A 896 -42.60 9.46 3.01
C CYS A 896 -43.05 8.30 2.09
N PRO A 897 -43.52 7.17 2.64
CA PRO A 897 -43.97 6.02 1.84
C PRO A 897 -45.15 6.31 0.90
N ASP A 898 -45.86 7.42 1.07
CA ASP A 898 -46.92 7.86 0.14
C ASP A 898 -46.39 8.40 -1.20
N GLY A 899 -45.07 8.67 -1.31
CA GLY A 899 -44.44 9.32 -2.47
C GLY A 899 -44.89 10.77 -2.73
N LYS A 900 -45.72 11.34 -1.86
CA LYS A 900 -46.38 12.66 -2.01
C LYS A 900 -45.92 13.66 -0.96
N THR A 901 -45.52 13.18 0.21
CA THR A 901 -45.03 14.01 1.31
C THR A 901 -43.51 13.95 1.37
N ILE A 902 -42.84 15.11 1.34
CA ILE A 902 -41.38 15.22 1.45
C ILE A 902 -40.96 16.31 2.42
N GLU A 903 -39.72 16.23 2.88
CA GLU A 903 -39.00 17.31 3.55
C GLU A 903 -37.63 17.48 2.90
N ALA A 904 -37.26 18.69 2.48
CA ALA A 904 -35.95 19.02 1.94
C ALA A 904 -35.16 19.84 2.98
N GLU A 905 -33.88 19.51 3.17
CA GLU A 905 -33.04 20.07 4.25
C GLU A 905 -31.60 20.30 3.75
N ALA A 906 -30.91 21.27 4.34
CA ALA A 906 -29.50 21.52 4.07
C ALA A 906 -28.63 20.37 4.63
N ALA A 907 -27.95 19.65 3.74
CA ALA A 907 -27.14 18.49 4.06
C ALA A 907 -25.77 18.82 4.71
N HIS A 908 -25.73 19.71 5.72
CA HIS A 908 -24.50 20.14 6.38
C HIS A 908 -24.55 20.00 7.91
N GLY A 909 -23.39 19.82 8.55
CA GLY A 909 -23.26 19.84 10.01
C GLY A 909 -23.54 21.20 10.64
N THR A 910 -23.44 21.31 11.98
CA THR A 910 -23.88 22.49 12.76
C THR A 910 -22.96 23.72 12.72
N VAL A 911 -21.92 23.71 11.89
CA VAL A 911 -20.98 24.82 11.57
C VAL A 911 -20.46 25.65 12.76
N THR A 912 -20.41 25.08 13.97
CA THR A 912 -20.17 25.80 15.24
C THR A 912 -18.85 26.58 15.28
N ARG A 913 -17.82 26.10 14.57
CA ARG A 913 -16.53 26.81 14.41
C ARG A 913 -16.68 28.15 13.71
N HIS A 914 -17.49 28.23 12.63
CA HIS A 914 -17.69 29.48 11.90
C HIS A 914 -18.53 30.46 12.73
N TYR A 915 -19.59 29.97 13.38
CA TYR A 915 -20.41 30.80 14.28
C TYR A 915 -19.59 31.42 15.42
N ARG A 916 -18.72 30.63 16.08
CA ARG A 916 -17.76 31.12 17.09
C ARG A 916 -16.69 32.09 16.54
N GLY A 917 -16.46 32.09 15.21
CA GLY A 917 -15.62 33.07 14.52
C GLY A 917 -16.39 34.38 14.27
N HIS A 918 -17.60 34.29 13.74
CA HIS A 918 -18.51 35.42 13.52
C HIS A 918 -18.81 36.19 14.81
N GLN A 919 -19.07 35.48 15.92
CA GLN A 919 -19.26 36.07 17.25
C GLN A 919 -18.03 36.85 17.78
N LYS A 920 -16.86 36.72 17.14
CA LYS A 920 -15.63 37.48 17.44
C LYS A 920 -15.31 38.55 16.38
N GLY A 921 -16.27 38.87 15.51
CA GLY A 921 -16.07 39.77 14.37
C GLY A 921 -15.25 39.19 13.21
N GLY A 922 -14.99 37.87 13.22
CA GLY A 922 -14.23 37.20 12.17
C GLY A 922 -15.07 36.90 10.93
N GLU A 923 -14.47 37.06 9.74
CA GLU A 923 -15.06 36.66 8.47
C GLU A 923 -15.39 35.16 8.42
N THR A 924 -16.55 34.80 7.84
CA THR A 924 -16.97 33.41 7.64
C THR A 924 -17.24 33.10 6.18
N SER A 925 -16.78 31.92 5.76
CA SER A 925 -17.06 31.35 4.42
C SER A 925 -17.72 29.99 4.64
N THR A 926 -19.02 30.03 4.90
CA THR A 926 -19.86 28.84 5.05
C THR A 926 -20.48 28.51 3.71
N ASN A 927 -20.38 27.26 3.28
CA ASN A 927 -20.96 26.81 2.01
C ASN A 927 -22.50 26.77 2.10
N SER A 928 -23.17 27.69 1.40
CA SER A 928 -24.62 27.85 1.42
C SER A 928 -25.36 26.98 0.39
N ILE A 929 -24.64 26.24 -0.48
CA ILE A 929 -25.21 25.52 -1.62
C ILE A 929 -26.28 24.50 -1.16
N ALA A 930 -25.96 23.64 -0.19
CA ALA A 930 -26.91 22.68 0.36
C ALA A 930 -28.22 23.32 0.87
N SER A 931 -28.15 24.54 1.43
CA SER A 931 -29.32 25.29 1.93
C SER A 931 -30.17 25.84 0.79
N ILE A 932 -29.56 26.29 -0.30
CA ILE A 932 -30.30 26.72 -1.51
C ILE A 932 -30.93 25.50 -2.20
N PHE A 933 -30.23 24.37 -2.23
CA PHE A 933 -30.77 23.10 -2.74
C PHE A 933 -31.90 22.52 -1.89
N ALA A 934 -31.93 22.77 -0.58
CA ALA A 934 -33.06 22.44 0.28
C ALA A 934 -34.33 23.20 -0.13
N TRP A 935 -34.24 24.53 -0.26
CA TRP A 935 -35.35 25.38 -0.69
C TRP A 935 -35.87 25.00 -2.09
N THR A 936 -34.97 24.83 -3.06
CA THR A 936 -35.34 24.49 -4.43
C THR A 936 -35.97 23.10 -4.55
N ARG A 937 -35.45 22.07 -3.87
CA ARG A 937 -36.07 20.72 -3.86
C ARG A 937 -37.48 20.74 -3.25
N GLY A 938 -37.70 21.48 -2.16
CA GLY A 938 -39.03 21.63 -1.56
C GLY A 938 -40.01 22.38 -2.48
N LEU A 939 -39.58 23.51 -3.05
CA LEU A 939 -40.38 24.32 -3.97
C LEU A 939 -40.68 23.58 -5.30
N ALA A 940 -39.73 22.81 -5.83
CA ALA A 940 -39.90 22.01 -7.04
C ALA A 940 -40.93 20.89 -6.86
N HIS A 941 -41.00 20.30 -5.66
CA HIS A 941 -42.03 19.32 -5.32
C HIS A 941 -43.42 19.97 -5.17
N ARG A 942 -43.50 21.10 -4.46
CA ARG A 942 -44.75 21.88 -4.38
C ARG A 942 -45.24 22.31 -5.78
N ALA A 943 -44.33 22.76 -6.64
CA ALA A 943 -44.61 23.11 -8.02
C ALA A 943 -45.22 21.94 -8.83
N LYS A 944 -44.73 20.70 -8.63
CA LYS A 944 -45.30 19.50 -9.25
C LYS A 944 -46.69 19.16 -8.73
N LEU A 945 -46.94 19.33 -7.43
CA LEU A 945 -48.27 19.13 -6.83
C LEU A 945 -49.29 20.20 -7.30
N ASP A 946 -48.85 21.43 -7.54
CA ASP A 946 -49.70 22.55 -7.97
C ASP A 946 -49.82 22.71 -9.51
N GLY A 947 -49.08 21.92 -10.30
CA GLY A 947 -48.94 22.14 -11.75
C GLY A 947 -48.22 23.45 -12.12
N ASN A 948 -47.53 24.09 -11.17
CA ASN A 948 -46.96 25.43 -11.30
C ASN A 948 -45.59 25.38 -12.02
N SER A 949 -45.63 25.28 -13.35
CA SER A 949 -44.45 25.25 -14.22
C SER A 949 -43.51 26.44 -14.05
N LYS A 950 -44.03 27.64 -13.70
CA LYS A 950 -43.22 28.84 -13.44
C LYS A 950 -42.36 28.69 -12.17
N LEU A 951 -42.91 28.09 -11.11
CA LEU A 951 -42.16 27.82 -9.88
C LEU A 951 -41.11 26.73 -10.10
N LEU A 952 -41.42 25.68 -10.87
CA LEU A 952 -40.47 24.64 -11.23
C LEU A 952 -39.27 25.22 -12.02
N GLU A 953 -39.54 26.01 -13.06
CA GLU A 953 -38.51 26.69 -13.86
C GLU A 953 -37.65 27.66 -13.01
N PHE A 954 -38.24 28.34 -12.02
CA PHE A 954 -37.48 29.15 -11.06
C PHE A 954 -36.51 28.30 -10.25
N THR A 955 -36.95 27.14 -9.72
CA THR A 955 -36.08 26.25 -8.94
C THR A 955 -34.94 25.67 -9.77
N GLU A 956 -35.22 25.25 -11.00
CA GLU A 956 -34.21 24.75 -11.95
C GLU A 956 -33.18 25.84 -12.29
N LYS A 957 -33.62 27.10 -12.47
CA LYS A 957 -32.73 28.24 -12.72
C LYS A 957 -31.88 28.62 -11.52
N LEU A 958 -32.37 28.46 -10.30
CA LEU A 958 -31.64 28.71 -9.05
C LEU A 958 -30.59 27.63 -8.78
N GLU A 959 -30.93 26.34 -8.92
CA GLU A 959 -29.93 25.25 -8.85
C GLU A 959 -28.83 25.42 -9.91
N ALA A 960 -29.23 25.76 -11.14
CA ALA A 960 -28.28 26.02 -12.23
C ALA A 960 -27.44 27.30 -12.02
N ALA A 961 -27.94 28.29 -11.27
CA ALA A 961 -27.17 29.47 -10.87
C ALA A 961 -26.11 29.12 -9.82
N CYS A 962 -26.47 28.37 -8.76
CA CYS A 962 -25.51 27.90 -7.75
C CYS A 962 -24.34 27.13 -8.39
N VAL A 963 -24.64 26.17 -9.28
CA VAL A 963 -23.62 25.41 -10.00
C VAL A 963 -22.83 26.32 -10.95
N GLY A 964 -23.50 27.22 -11.67
CA GLY A 964 -22.86 28.18 -12.59
C GLY A 964 -21.87 29.12 -11.91
N THR A 965 -22.21 29.66 -10.74
CA THR A 965 -21.33 30.54 -9.95
C THR A 965 -20.08 29.78 -9.52
N VAL A 966 -20.20 28.56 -8.98
CA VAL A 966 -19.03 27.72 -8.65
C VAL A 966 -18.21 27.40 -9.89
N GLU A 967 -18.84 26.98 -11.00
CA GLU A 967 -18.15 26.68 -12.27
C GLU A 967 -17.45 27.89 -12.89
N SER A 968 -17.89 29.12 -12.59
CA SER A 968 -17.22 30.36 -12.99
C SER A 968 -15.97 30.71 -12.16
N GLY A 969 -15.64 29.89 -11.15
CA GLY A 969 -14.52 30.13 -10.22
C GLY A 969 -14.89 30.91 -8.95
N LYS A 970 -16.12 31.40 -8.84
CA LYS A 970 -16.63 32.08 -7.64
C LYS A 970 -17.15 31.05 -6.64
N MET A 971 -16.42 30.78 -5.55
CA MET A 971 -16.79 29.73 -4.60
C MET A 971 -16.33 30.00 -3.17
N THR A 972 -16.94 29.31 -2.20
CA THR A 972 -16.55 29.36 -0.78
C THR A 972 -15.23 28.66 -0.50
N LYS A 973 -14.61 29.02 0.64
CA LYS A 973 -13.26 28.63 1.05
C LYS A 973 -13.04 27.13 1.16
N ASP A 974 -14.08 26.37 1.50
CA ASP A 974 -14.05 24.91 1.54
C ASP A 974 -13.84 24.30 0.15
N LEU A 975 -14.49 24.85 -0.88
CA LEU A 975 -14.34 24.43 -2.27
C LEU A 975 -13.00 24.88 -2.86
N ALA A 976 -12.63 26.14 -2.61
CA ALA A 976 -11.37 26.70 -3.06
C ALA A 976 -10.15 25.97 -2.43
N LEU A 977 -10.24 25.53 -1.17
CA LEU A 977 -9.18 24.75 -0.52
C LEU A 977 -8.91 23.42 -1.22
N ILE A 978 -9.93 22.80 -1.81
CA ILE A 978 -9.79 21.54 -2.56
C ILE A 978 -9.09 21.77 -3.90
N ILE A 979 -9.37 22.90 -4.57
CA ILE A 979 -8.78 23.25 -5.87
C ILE A 979 -7.34 23.78 -5.72
N HIS A 980 -7.09 24.65 -4.74
CA HIS A 980 -5.83 25.38 -4.60
C HIS A 980 -4.89 24.80 -3.53
N GLY A 981 -5.40 24.01 -2.58
CA GLY A 981 -4.61 23.38 -1.51
C GLY A 981 -3.78 24.41 -0.73
N ALA A 982 -2.47 24.15 -0.61
CA ALA A 982 -1.52 25.05 0.05
C ALA A 982 -1.30 26.40 -0.67
N LYS A 983 -1.87 26.62 -1.86
CA LYS A 983 -1.79 27.88 -2.62
C LYS A 983 -3.03 28.78 -2.43
N LEU A 984 -3.92 28.44 -1.50
CA LEU A 984 -5.15 29.18 -1.21
C LEU A 984 -4.87 30.60 -0.68
N SER A 985 -5.35 31.62 -1.39
CA SER A 985 -5.29 33.04 -1.01
C SER A 985 -6.69 33.68 -0.97
N ARG A 986 -6.87 34.85 -0.34
CA ARG A 986 -8.23 35.44 -0.12
C ARG A 986 -8.94 35.85 -1.42
N ASP A 987 -8.19 36.15 -2.46
CA ASP A 987 -8.69 36.40 -3.82
C ASP A 987 -9.22 35.13 -4.53
N THR A 988 -8.83 33.93 -4.08
CA THR A 988 -9.29 32.64 -4.65
C THR A 988 -10.56 32.09 -4.01
N TYR A 989 -11.16 32.77 -3.02
CA TYR A 989 -12.43 32.38 -2.42
C TYR A 989 -13.28 33.55 -1.96
N LEU A 990 -14.59 33.33 -1.94
CA LEU A 990 -15.59 34.26 -1.45
C LEU A 990 -15.99 33.94 0.00
N ASN A 991 -16.34 34.96 0.76
CA ASN A 991 -17.06 34.78 2.03
C ASN A 991 -18.54 34.40 1.79
N THR A 992 -19.29 34.16 2.86
CA THR A 992 -20.67 33.62 2.77
C THR A 992 -21.61 34.54 1.98
N GLU A 993 -21.55 35.85 2.22
CA GLU A 993 -22.41 36.84 1.58
C GLU A 993 -21.96 37.10 0.13
N GLU A 994 -20.65 37.30 -0.09
CA GLU A 994 -20.06 37.47 -1.43
C GLU A 994 -20.45 36.35 -2.40
N PHE A 995 -20.54 35.11 -1.91
CA PHE A 995 -20.98 33.96 -2.71
C PHE A 995 -22.49 33.98 -2.99
N ILE A 996 -23.31 34.40 -2.02
CA ILE A 996 -24.77 34.52 -2.19
C ILE A 996 -25.11 35.62 -3.22
N ASP A 997 -24.46 36.79 -3.13
CA ASP A 997 -24.58 37.87 -4.12
C ASP A 997 -24.21 37.38 -5.52
N ALA A 998 -23.10 36.64 -5.64
CA ALA A 998 -22.64 36.07 -6.91
C ALA A 998 -23.58 34.99 -7.49
N VAL A 999 -24.43 34.35 -6.67
CA VAL A 999 -25.52 33.47 -7.14
C VAL A 999 -26.75 34.29 -7.54
N ALA A 1000 -27.05 35.37 -6.81
CA ALA A 1000 -28.17 36.26 -7.13
C ALA A 1000 -28.01 36.96 -8.49
N ASP A 1001 -26.81 37.42 -8.83
CA ASP A 1001 -26.49 38.02 -10.13
C ASP A 1001 -26.71 37.06 -11.32
N ASP A 1002 -26.25 35.82 -11.20
CA ASP A 1002 -26.40 34.81 -12.25
C ASP A 1002 -27.86 34.33 -12.36
N LEU A 1003 -28.57 34.19 -11.22
CA LEU A 1003 -30.02 33.96 -11.22
C LEU A 1003 -30.78 35.07 -11.95
N GLN A 1004 -30.51 36.34 -11.64
CA GLN A 1004 -31.14 37.47 -12.33
C GLN A 1004 -30.89 37.41 -13.85
N THR A 1005 -29.67 37.04 -14.25
CA THR A 1005 -29.30 36.86 -15.67
C THR A 1005 -30.09 35.72 -16.34
N ARG A 1006 -30.26 34.58 -15.66
CA ARG A 1006 -31.05 33.42 -16.13
C ARG A 1006 -32.56 33.70 -16.19
N LEU A 1007 -33.07 34.55 -15.31
CA LEU A 1007 -34.48 34.97 -15.34
C LEU A 1007 -34.73 35.96 -16.48
N ARG A 1008 -33.89 37.01 -16.62
CA ARG A 1008 -34.04 38.05 -17.66
C ARG A 1008 -33.97 37.50 -19.09
N ARG A 1009 -33.15 36.47 -19.35
CA ARG A 1009 -32.96 35.87 -20.70
C ARG A 1009 -34.24 35.44 -21.42
N ARG A 1010 -35.36 35.21 -20.72
CA ARG A 1010 -36.62 34.80 -21.37
C ARG A 1010 -37.40 35.97 -21.99
N ASN A 1011 -37.33 37.17 -21.42
CA ASN A 1011 -38.16 38.30 -21.88
C ASN A 1011 -37.73 38.78 -23.27
N ASN A 1012 -36.43 38.74 -23.58
CA ASN A 1012 -35.90 39.18 -24.88
C ASN A 1012 -36.30 38.25 -26.05
N LEU A 1013 -36.70 37.00 -25.78
CA LEU A 1013 -37.22 36.06 -26.78
C LEU A 1013 -38.75 36.16 -27.00
N LEU A 1014 -39.46 36.89 -26.13
CA LEU A 1014 -40.87 37.25 -26.35
C LEU A 1014 -40.99 38.62 -27.01
N ASN A 1015 -40.16 39.58 -26.60
CA ASN A 1015 -40.10 40.93 -27.19
C ASN A 1015 -39.46 40.98 -28.59
N SER A 1016 -39.09 39.83 -29.18
CA SER A 1016 -38.65 39.71 -30.58
C SER A 1016 -39.70 39.07 -31.50
N CYS A 1017 -40.91 38.83 -30.97
CA CYS A 1017 -42.06 38.26 -31.69
C CYS A 1017 -43.33 39.11 -31.51
N ILE A 1018 -43.18 40.42 -31.28
CA ILE A 1018 -44.23 41.46 -31.21
C ILE A 1018 -43.80 42.62 -32.10
#